data_AF-A0A1V5D8E3-F1
#
_entry.id   AF-A0A1V5D8E3-F1
#
_cell.length_a   1.000
_cell.length_b   1.000
_cell.length_c   1.000
_cell.angle_alpha   90.00
_cell.angle_beta   90.00
_cell.angle_gamma   90.00
#
_symmetry.space_group_name_H-M   'P 1'
#
loop_
_entity.id
_entity.type
_entity.pdbx_description
1 polymer ?
#
loop_
_entity_poly.entity_id
_entity_poly.type
_entity_poly.pdbx_seq_one_letter_code
_entity_poly.pdbx_strand_id
1 'polypeptide(L)'
;MLNIPKDIMKPARYSGIEPNRIMKDPTGQTIRFALCYPDIYEVGMSYYGYFLLYGLTNTLPDVWCERCFAPWHDMDSHLQRNGIPLMTLESRTPLHAMDLVGFSLSYELNVTNILNMLSLARIPLRSEDRESGPIILGGGPSMLNATPFEKFFDLIVVGEAESKLIEILSLYRTLRGAHRIDIIRELARLDGVYSPLFRKGKVRRQVIEDLDGVYHPATPPIPVVGSIHNRFNVEISRGCGNGCRFCLAGYGYRPYRERSLERIRDIIDRGMEGTGYEEISLLSLSSGDHSALFDVISYIKGKYSGVSVALPSLKIGTIREDEIGVIGDIARTGFTFALESASTGMRCRINKNIDLDVLLGQLPLLKKYGWRKLKLYLMIGFPWEKEEDISVIREILLPFEKEHIDINLAVSPFIPKPHTPFQWLPMESEDTLNEKILMIKKTLKGRRVKVRYRDAKTSMIEAIVSRGDERLAPMFEFLLEKDCKLEAWRESFRPELYTEWFEKEGIAMGEYLAEKSIKKALPWDFIDTGVDKSFLVSELDRAEKGEQTRDCYSGCAICGMKCKTPLQSRGAAIAIQSSAAESKPEPFPSEPQAQQTSSAPGVKYTFRYGKFGDARYIGHLDTMNILLRALRSLGITIKTHGKYHPMPKISLSDALPIGIESNCELLEIETTVGILIHEETVRDINRILPRGIKVFEFIKGSLQNMVKDYSYLLVSDRTVENEMWKLRYNNKKYLYVWKGKGIKELWSKGEFERIIKTEDRRIHGRRTDN
;
A
#
# COMPACT_ATOMS: atom_id res chain seq x y z
N MET A 1 -19.86 -20.56 -5.20
CA MET A 1 -20.18 -19.49 -4.24
C MET A 1 -19.49 -19.83 -2.95
N LEU A 2 -18.78 -18.86 -2.39
CA LEU A 2 -18.14 -18.96 -1.10
C LEU A 2 -19.18 -19.02 -0.01
N ASN A 3 -18.94 -19.91 0.95
CA ASN A 3 -19.67 -19.93 2.21
C ASN A 3 -18.76 -19.36 3.29
N ILE A 4 -18.70 -18.03 3.39
CA ILE A 4 -18.00 -17.36 4.48
C ILE A 4 -18.94 -17.29 5.68
N PRO A 5 -18.50 -17.73 6.87
CA PRO A 5 -19.29 -17.64 8.10
C PRO A 5 -19.77 -16.21 8.40
N LYS A 6 -20.93 -16.11 9.06
CA LYS A 6 -21.63 -14.84 9.28
C LYS A 6 -20.99 -13.97 10.36
N ASP A 7 -20.19 -14.57 11.23
CA ASP A 7 -19.43 -13.95 12.31
C ASP A 7 -18.11 -13.31 11.83
N ILE A 8 -17.71 -13.55 10.59
CA ILE A 8 -16.54 -12.88 9.98
C ILE A 8 -16.86 -11.40 9.75
N MET A 9 -16.04 -10.51 10.31
CA MET A 9 -16.30 -9.07 10.36
C MET A 9 -16.29 -8.40 8.97
N LYS A 10 -15.36 -8.79 8.10
CA LYS A 10 -15.22 -8.24 6.74
C LYS A 10 -15.08 -9.34 5.69
N PRO A 11 -16.16 -10.06 5.36
CA PRO A 11 -16.09 -11.25 4.51
C PRO A 11 -15.62 -10.96 3.08
N ALA A 12 -15.91 -9.76 2.54
CA ALA A 12 -15.52 -9.39 1.17
C ALA A 12 -14.00 -9.43 0.92
N ARG A 13 -13.16 -9.29 1.94
CA ARG A 13 -11.69 -9.35 1.77
C ARG A 13 -11.19 -10.74 1.36
N TYR A 14 -12.02 -11.77 1.56
CA TYR A 14 -11.72 -13.15 1.20
C TYR A 14 -12.49 -13.60 -0.05
N SER A 15 -13.03 -12.68 -0.85
CA SER A 15 -13.93 -13.00 -1.97
C SER A 15 -13.22 -13.25 -3.31
N GLY A 16 -12.14 -12.53 -3.61
CA GLY A 16 -11.36 -12.76 -4.82
C GLY A 16 -12.06 -12.43 -6.12
N ILE A 17 -13.00 -11.49 -6.07
CA ILE A 17 -13.84 -11.08 -7.21
C ILE A 17 -13.44 -9.71 -7.75
N GLU A 18 -12.25 -9.22 -7.41
CA GLU A 18 -11.76 -7.92 -7.85
C GLU A 18 -11.84 -7.80 -9.38
N PRO A 19 -12.24 -6.62 -9.92
CA PRO A 19 -11.98 -6.28 -11.31
C PRO A 19 -10.49 -6.35 -11.59
N ASN A 20 -10.11 -6.57 -12.86
CA ASN A 20 -8.72 -6.67 -13.32
C ASN A 20 -7.89 -7.79 -12.66
N ARG A 21 -8.49 -8.69 -11.87
CA ARG A 21 -7.81 -9.90 -11.42
C ARG A 21 -7.54 -10.82 -12.62
N ILE A 22 -6.42 -11.52 -12.57
CA ILE A 22 -5.98 -12.43 -13.62
C ILE A 22 -6.44 -13.84 -13.25
N MET A 23 -7.29 -14.41 -14.11
CA MET A 23 -7.69 -15.81 -14.07
C MET A 23 -7.05 -16.52 -15.26
N LYS A 24 -6.49 -17.71 -15.05
CA LYS A 24 -5.98 -18.58 -16.11
C LYS A 24 -6.62 -19.95 -15.98
N ASP A 25 -6.75 -20.69 -17.08
CA ASP A 25 -7.12 -22.10 -17.03
C ASP A 25 -5.82 -22.92 -16.92
N PRO A 26 -5.57 -23.59 -15.79
CA PRO A 26 -4.29 -24.25 -15.57
C PRO A 26 -4.20 -25.52 -16.41
N THR A 27 -3.07 -25.68 -17.07
CA THR A 27 -2.70 -26.94 -17.73
C THR A 27 -1.72 -27.71 -16.85
N GLY A 28 -1.42 -28.96 -17.23
CA GLY A 28 -0.35 -29.73 -16.58
C GLY A 28 1.03 -29.06 -16.66
N GLN A 29 1.22 -28.03 -17.51
CA GLN A 29 2.47 -27.27 -17.64
C GLN A 29 2.46 -25.92 -16.90
N THR A 30 1.30 -25.50 -16.37
CA THR A 30 1.19 -24.22 -15.67
C THR A 30 1.88 -24.28 -14.31
N ILE A 31 2.78 -23.32 -14.07
CA ILE A 31 3.42 -23.08 -12.78
C ILE A 31 2.44 -22.31 -11.89
N ARG A 32 2.16 -22.88 -10.71
CA ARG A 32 1.29 -22.32 -9.67
C ARG A 32 2.13 -21.53 -8.68
N PHE A 33 2.07 -20.20 -8.75
CA PHE A 33 2.84 -19.32 -7.87
C PHE A 33 1.91 -18.51 -6.98
N ALA A 34 1.95 -18.72 -5.66
CA ALA A 34 1.25 -17.85 -4.72
C ALA A 34 2.15 -16.70 -4.28
N LEU A 35 1.75 -15.47 -4.57
CA LEU A 35 2.34 -14.27 -3.99
C LEU A 35 1.56 -13.89 -2.74
N CYS A 36 2.21 -14.04 -1.59
CA CYS A 36 1.66 -13.76 -0.27
C CYS A 36 2.08 -12.37 0.22
N TYR A 37 1.12 -11.59 0.71
CA TYR A 37 1.40 -10.39 1.49
C TYR A 37 1.22 -10.70 2.98
N PRO A 38 2.25 -10.50 3.83
CA PRO A 38 2.21 -10.91 5.25
C PRO A 38 1.48 -9.90 6.13
N ASP A 39 0.29 -9.47 5.69
CA ASP A 39 -0.63 -8.61 6.41
C ASP A 39 -2.02 -8.77 5.78
N ILE A 40 -3.03 -8.10 6.34
CA ILE A 40 -4.40 -8.18 5.82
C ILE A 40 -4.52 -7.59 4.41
N TYR A 41 -5.56 -8.06 3.71
CA TYR A 41 -5.96 -7.62 2.38
C TYR A 41 -5.91 -6.09 2.19
N GLU A 42 -6.45 -5.31 3.11
CA GLU A 42 -6.51 -3.84 2.98
C GLU A 42 -5.12 -3.18 2.90
N VAL A 43 -4.12 -3.77 3.57
CA VAL A 43 -2.73 -3.30 3.55
C VAL A 43 -2.06 -3.76 2.25
N GLY A 44 -2.15 -5.06 1.94
CA GLY A 44 -1.50 -5.62 0.76
C GLY A 44 -2.03 -5.06 -0.56
N MET A 45 -3.34 -4.81 -0.65
CA MET A 45 -3.99 -4.15 -1.80
C MET A 45 -3.72 -2.64 -1.89
N SER A 46 -2.94 -2.08 -0.96
CA SER A 46 -2.42 -0.71 -1.03
C SER A 46 -0.94 -0.66 -1.44
N TYR A 47 -0.26 -1.81 -1.55
CA TYR A 47 1.18 -1.89 -1.75
C TYR A 47 1.54 -2.09 -3.24
N TYR A 48 2.20 -1.09 -3.83
CA TYR A 48 2.59 -1.10 -5.24
C TYR A 48 3.44 -2.32 -5.62
N GLY A 49 4.45 -2.67 -4.81
CA GLY A 49 5.34 -3.79 -5.11
C GLY A 49 4.61 -5.13 -5.23
N TYR A 50 3.47 -5.29 -4.55
CA TYR A 50 2.65 -6.50 -4.65
C TYR A 50 1.95 -6.59 -6.02
N PHE A 51 1.36 -5.49 -6.50
CA PHE A 51 0.77 -5.43 -7.84
C PHE A 51 1.81 -5.54 -8.95
N LEU A 52 3.00 -4.96 -8.74
CA LEU A 52 4.12 -5.04 -9.65
C LEU A 52 4.51 -6.50 -9.90
N LEU A 53 4.79 -7.26 -8.84
CA LEU A 53 5.22 -8.66 -8.97
C LEU A 53 4.07 -9.57 -9.43
N TYR A 54 2.86 -9.37 -8.93
CA TYR A 54 1.67 -10.13 -9.36
C TYR A 54 1.41 -9.95 -10.86
N GLY A 55 1.41 -8.70 -11.34
CA GLY A 55 1.18 -8.40 -12.75
C GLY A 55 2.31 -8.90 -13.63
N LEU A 56 3.57 -8.60 -13.25
CA LEU A 56 4.76 -8.99 -13.99
C LEU A 56 4.84 -10.51 -14.20
N THR A 57 4.70 -11.29 -13.13
CA THR A 57 4.79 -12.76 -13.25
C THR A 57 3.65 -13.36 -14.06
N ASN A 58 2.46 -12.77 -14.01
CA ASN A 58 1.34 -13.19 -14.85
C ASN A 58 1.49 -12.82 -16.33
N THR A 59 2.45 -11.96 -16.71
CA THR A 59 2.79 -11.76 -18.14
C THR A 59 3.43 -13.00 -18.76
N LEU A 60 4.01 -13.90 -17.94
CA LEU A 60 4.50 -15.18 -18.43
C LEU A 60 3.32 -16.10 -18.75
N PRO A 61 3.26 -16.67 -19.97
CA PRO A 61 2.12 -17.49 -20.40
C PRO A 61 1.93 -18.72 -19.51
N ASP A 62 3.03 -19.35 -19.11
CA ASP A 62 3.03 -20.62 -18.36
C ASP A 62 2.94 -20.45 -16.84
N VAL A 63 2.82 -19.22 -16.32
CA VAL A 63 2.74 -18.95 -14.89
C VAL A 63 1.37 -18.41 -14.54
N TRP A 64 0.69 -19.01 -13.57
CA TRP A 64 -0.45 -18.36 -12.93
C TRP A 64 -0.02 -17.93 -11.53
N CYS A 65 0.23 -16.62 -11.40
CA CYS A 65 0.48 -16.01 -10.11
C CYS A 65 -0.85 -15.61 -9.46
N GLU A 66 -1.02 -16.02 -8.21
CA GLU A 66 -2.23 -15.82 -7.42
C GLU A 66 -1.92 -15.11 -6.11
N ARG A 67 -2.90 -14.43 -5.54
CA ARG A 67 -2.75 -13.60 -4.35
C ARG A 67 -3.14 -14.37 -3.10
N CYS A 68 -2.43 -14.12 -2.00
CA CYS A 68 -2.83 -14.58 -0.67
C CYS A 68 -2.44 -13.53 0.39
N PHE A 69 -3.24 -13.42 1.44
CA PHE A 69 -3.07 -12.42 2.51
C PHE A 69 -3.16 -13.10 3.88
N ALA A 70 -2.57 -12.48 4.90
CA ALA A 70 -2.76 -12.95 6.27
C ALA A 70 -4.25 -12.78 6.65
N PRO A 71 -4.90 -13.82 7.20
CA PRO A 71 -6.26 -13.69 7.71
C PRO A 71 -6.29 -12.81 8.96
N TRP A 72 -7.42 -12.16 9.21
CA TRP A 72 -7.68 -11.55 10.51
C TRP A 72 -8.02 -12.61 11.56
N HIS A 73 -7.97 -12.25 12.85
CA HIS A 73 -8.15 -13.16 13.98
C HIS A 73 -9.41 -14.04 13.92
N ASP A 74 -10.51 -13.51 13.38
CA ASP A 74 -11.79 -14.22 13.21
C ASP A 74 -11.71 -15.34 12.16
N MET A 75 -11.17 -15.04 10.98
CA MET A 75 -10.97 -16.00 9.90
C MET A 75 -9.87 -17.00 10.24
N ASP A 76 -8.78 -16.54 10.85
CA ASP A 76 -7.70 -17.38 11.33
C ASP A 76 -8.23 -18.49 12.26
N SER A 77 -8.97 -18.09 13.30
CA SER A 77 -9.62 -19.01 14.24
C SER A 77 -10.58 -19.96 13.52
N HIS A 78 -11.34 -19.47 12.54
CA HIS A 78 -12.26 -20.30 11.77
C HIS A 78 -11.51 -21.37 10.95
N LEU A 79 -10.43 -21.00 10.26
CA LEU A 79 -9.62 -21.92 9.46
C LEU A 79 -9.00 -23.01 10.35
N GLN A 80 -8.43 -22.63 11.49
CA GLN A 80 -7.84 -23.57 12.44
C GLN A 80 -8.87 -24.56 12.99
N ARG A 81 -9.99 -24.06 13.56
CA ARG A 81 -11.03 -24.91 14.18
C ARG A 81 -11.66 -25.91 13.22
N ASN A 82 -11.74 -25.58 11.93
CA ASN A 82 -12.36 -26.43 10.92
C ASN A 82 -11.34 -27.23 10.09
N GLY A 83 -10.03 -27.12 10.40
CA GLY A 83 -8.98 -27.78 9.63
C GLY A 83 -9.00 -27.39 8.15
N ILE A 84 -9.26 -26.12 7.83
CA ILE A 84 -9.25 -25.59 6.46
C ILE A 84 -7.89 -24.95 6.22
N PRO A 85 -7.11 -25.40 5.21
CA PRO A 85 -5.82 -24.78 4.94
C PRO A 85 -5.99 -23.38 4.37
N LEU A 86 -4.99 -22.52 4.56
CA LEU A 86 -4.94 -21.21 3.88
C LEU A 86 -4.81 -21.42 2.36
N MET A 87 -5.59 -20.66 1.57
CA MET A 87 -5.71 -20.81 0.11
C MET A 87 -5.52 -19.48 -0.61
N THR A 88 -5.14 -19.55 -1.89
CA THR A 88 -5.12 -18.38 -2.78
C THR A 88 -6.50 -17.80 -3.02
N LEU A 89 -6.53 -16.52 -3.38
CA LEU A 89 -7.75 -15.75 -3.51
C LEU A 89 -8.50 -16.09 -4.82
N GLU A 90 -7.78 -16.26 -5.93
CA GLU A 90 -8.32 -16.49 -7.27
C GLU A 90 -8.95 -17.88 -7.43
N SER A 91 -8.17 -18.95 -7.25
CA SER A 91 -8.62 -20.33 -7.50
C SER A 91 -8.96 -21.11 -6.24
N ARG A 92 -8.66 -20.60 -5.05
CA ARG A 92 -8.80 -21.34 -3.78
C ARG A 92 -7.92 -22.58 -3.71
N THR A 93 -6.75 -22.51 -4.33
CA THR A 93 -5.77 -23.59 -4.21
C THR A 93 -5.07 -23.47 -2.85
N PRO A 94 -5.03 -24.53 -2.03
CA PRO A 94 -4.26 -24.54 -0.79
C PRO A 94 -2.80 -24.20 -1.03
N LEU A 95 -2.19 -23.39 -0.15
CA LEU A 95 -0.81 -22.94 -0.34
C LEU A 95 0.21 -24.09 -0.41
N HIS A 96 0.00 -25.19 0.33
CA HIS A 96 0.88 -26.38 0.24
C HIS A 96 0.79 -27.13 -1.09
N ALA A 97 -0.22 -26.84 -1.93
CA ALA A 97 -0.39 -27.42 -3.26
C ALA A 97 0.19 -26.54 -4.38
N MET A 98 0.82 -25.43 -4.05
CA MET A 98 1.50 -24.56 -5.01
C MET A 98 2.87 -25.13 -5.41
N ASP A 99 3.38 -24.68 -6.56
CA ASP A 99 4.75 -24.96 -6.97
C ASP A 99 5.73 -24.03 -6.21
N LEU A 100 5.37 -22.74 -6.07
CA LEU A 100 6.13 -21.74 -5.32
C LEU A 100 5.20 -20.85 -4.48
N VAL A 101 5.70 -20.37 -3.34
CA VAL A 101 5.03 -19.38 -2.48
C VAL A 101 6.03 -18.28 -2.15
N GLY A 102 5.72 -17.02 -2.45
CA GLY A 102 6.61 -15.88 -2.22
C GLY A 102 6.06 -14.90 -1.20
N PHE A 103 6.89 -14.41 -0.29
CA PHE A 103 6.54 -13.39 0.69
C PHE A 103 7.40 -12.14 0.53
N SER A 104 6.78 -10.96 0.62
CA SER A 104 7.48 -9.68 0.72
C SER A 104 7.45 -9.17 2.15
N LEU A 105 8.57 -9.26 2.88
CA LEU A 105 8.72 -8.72 4.23
C LEU A 105 9.14 -7.24 4.14
N SER A 106 8.14 -6.36 4.17
CA SER A 106 8.32 -4.91 4.14
C SER A 106 8.48 -4.28 5.53
N TYR A 107 8.08 -5.00 6.57
CA TYR A 107 8.09 -4.54 7.95
C TYR A 107 8.46 -5.70 8.87
N GLU A 108 9.42 -5.51 9.76
CA GLU A 108 10.02 -6.56 10.59
C GLU A 108 8.99 -7.33 11.43
N LEU A 109 8.01 -6.65 12.02
CA LEU A 109 6.99 -7.29 12.87
C LEU A 109 5.99 -8.18 12.10
N ASN A 110 6.01 -8.15 10.76
CA ASN A 110 5.15 -9.02 9.96
C ASN A 110 5.72 -10.44 9.76
N VAL A 111 6.90 -10.75 10.33
CA VAL A 111 7.46 -12.11 10.27
C VAL A 111 6.53 -13.14 10.94
N THR A 112 5.88 -12.81 12.05
CA THR A 112 4.93 -13.72 12.72
C THR A 112 3.72 -14.03 11.84
N ASN A 113 3.29 -13.09 10.97
CA ASN A 113 2.27 -13.37 9.96
C ASN A 113 2.75 -14.39 8.93
N ILE A 114 4.03 -14.35 8.52
CA ILE A 114 4.57 -15.34 7.58
C ILE A 114 4.52 -16.74 8.21
N LEU A 115 5.00 -16.88 9.44
CA LEU A 115 4.98 -18.14 10.17
C LEU A 115 3.55 -18.65 10.38
N ASN A 116 2.61 -17.78 10.75
CA ASN A 116 1.21 -18.14 10.88
C ASN A 116 0.60 -18.58 9.54
N MET A 117 0.89 -17.89 8.44
CA MET A 117 0.43 -18.29 7.11
C MET A 117 1.00 -19.65 6.68
N LEU A 118 2.27 -19.94 6.97
CA LEU A 118 2.88 -21.26 6.72
C LEU A 118 2.20 -22.35 7.57
N SER A 119 1.97 -22.08 8.86
CA SER A 119 1.26 -22.99 9.77
C SER A 119 -0.16 -23.31 9.28
N LEU A 120 -0.97 -22.28 8.98
CA LEU A 120 -2.31 -22.45 8.40
C LEU A 120 -2.28 -23.16 7.05
N ALA A 121 -1.21 -22.97 6.27
CA ALA A 121 -1.01 -23.66 5.00
C ALA A 121 -0.61 -25.13 5.17
N ARG A 122 -0.21 -25.57 6.37
CA ARG A 122 0.41 -26.88 6.64
C ARG A 122 1.75 -27.06 5.95
N ILE A 123 2.52 -25.97 5.85
CA ILE A 123 3.88 -25.98 5.33
C ILE A 123 4.83 -25.94 6.54
N PRO A 124 5.82 -26.86 6.66
CA PRO A 124 6.80 -26.81 7.73
C PRO A 124 7.49 -25.44 7.80
N LEU A 125 7.67 -24.93 9.02
CA LEU A 125 8.17 -23.57 9.25
C LEU A 125 9.61 -23.42 8.75
N ARG A 126 10.49 -24.36 9.09
CA ARG A 126 11.90 -24.31 8.69
C ARG A 126 12.10 -24.87 7.30
N SER A 127 13.01 -24.27 6.55
CA SER A 127 13.40 -24.71 5.21
C SER A 127 13.98 -26.13 5.22
N GLU A 128 14.73 -26.48 6.27
CA GLU A 128 15.36 -27.81 6.44
C GLU A 128 14.34 -28.93 6.66
N ASP A 129 13.19 -28.63 7.27
CA ASP A 129 12.13 -29.62 7.56
C ASP A 129 11.21 -29.90 6.35
N ARG A 130 11.42 -29.22 5.22
CA ARG A 130 10.56 -29.34 4.02
C ARG A 130 11.10 -30.41 3.07
N GLU A 131 10.64 -31.63 3.22
CA GLU A 131 10.95 -32.73 2.29
C GLU A 131 10.23 -32.58 0.94
N SER A 132 9.03 -32.02 0.95
CA SER A 132 8.17 -31.84 -0.24
C SER A 132 7.34 -30.55 -0.14
N GLY A 133 6.52 -30.26 -1.16
CA GLY A 133 5.69 -29.05 -1.23
C GLY A 133 6.37 -27.88 -1.95
N PRO A 134 5.82 -26.66 -1.81
CA PRO A 134 6.29 -25.50 -2.56
C PRO A 134 7.70 -25.06 -2.17
N ILE A 135 8.36 -24.37 -3.10
CA ILE A 135 9.56 -23.55 -2.80
C ILE A 135 9.10 -22.22 -2.22
N ILE A 136 9.58 -21.88 -1.02
CA ILE A 136 9.26 -20.67 -0.28
C ILE A 136 10.30 -19.59 -0.56
N LEU A 137 9.85 -18.51 -1.20
CA LEU A 137 10.66 -17.34 -1.53
C LEU A 137 10.43 -16.21 -0.52
N GLY A 138 11.51 -15.58 -0.07
CA GLY A 138 11.50 -14.34 0.71
C GLY A 138 12.01 -13.16 -0.09
N GLY A 139 11.54 -11.96 0.22
CA GLY A 139 12.01 -10.72 -0.37
C GLY A 139 11.55 -9.50 0.43
N GLY A 140 11.76 -8.32 -0.12
CA GLY A 140 11.40 -7.05 0.53
C GLY A 140 12.56 -6.40 1.28
N PRO A 141 12.40 -5.12 1.70
CA PRO A 141 13.49 -4.31 2.26
C PRO A 141 14.06 -4.84 3.57
N SER A 142 13.28 -5.56 4.39
CA SER A 142 13.78 -6.15 5.63
C SER A 142 14.82 -7.26 5.37
N MET A 143 14.81 -7.86 4.18
CA MET A 143 15.78 -8.91 3.79
C MET A 143 17.19 -8.37 3.47
N LEU A 144 17.41 -7.06 3.56
CA LEU A 144 18.76 -6.49 3.61
C LEU A 144 19.52 -6.91 4.87
N ASN A 145 18.81 -7.40 5.90
CA ASN A 145 19.36 -8.31 6.90
C ASN A 145 18.50 -9.59 6.93
N ALA A 146 18.88 -10.60 6.17
CA ALA A 146 18.14 -11.86 6.06
C ALA A 146 18.34 -12.80 7.26
N THR A 147 19.43 -12.65 8.01
CA THR A 147 19.89 -13.62 9.01
C THR A 147 18.86 -13.96 10.11
N PRO A 148 18.06 -13.03 10.65
CA PRO A 148 17.01 -13.37 11.62
C PRO A 148 15.92 -14.30 11.07
N PHE A 149 15.69 -14.26 9.75
CA PHE A 149 14.54 -14.88 9.11
C PHE A 149 14.92 -16.07 8.24
N GLU A 150 16.20 -16.24 7.93
CA GLU A 150 16.67 -17.12 6.86
C GLU A 150 16.19 -18.57 7.01
N LYS A 151 16.05 -19.07 8.24
CA LYS A 151 15.60 -20.45 8.49
C LYS A 151 14.20 -20.74 7.94
N PHE A 152 13.37 -19.72 7.70
CA PHE A 152 12.00 -19.89 7.22
C PHE A 152 11.86 -19.84 5.70
N PHE A 153 12.92 -19.52 4.95
CA PHE A 153 12.87 -19.35 3.49
C PHE A 153 13.82 -20.32 2.81
N ASP A 154 13.41 -20.85 1.66
CA ASP A 154 14.30 -21.69 0.85
C ASP A 154 15.26 -20.82 0.01
N LEU A 155 14.73 -19.71 -0.49
CA LEU A 155 15.43 -18.72 -1.27
C LEU A 155 15.00 -17.32 -0.85
N ILE A 156 15.94 -16.39 -0.81
CA ILE A 156 15.70 -14.98 -0.52
C ILE A 156 16.24 -14.16 -1.69
N VAL A 157 15.38 -13.36 -2.31
CA VAL A 157 15.77 -12.41 -3.35
C VAL A 157 16.15 -11.10 -2.68
N VAL A 158 17.41 -10.70 -2.84
CA VAL A 158 17.95 -9.49 -2.22
C VAL A 158 17.88 -8.32 -3.20
N GLY A 159 17.07 -7.31 -2.88
CA GLY A 159 16.88 -6.11 -3.71
C GLY A 159 15.61 -6.17 -4.55
N GLU A 160 15.68 -5.62 -5.76
CA GLU A 160 14.56 -5.49 -6.68
C GLU A 160 14.32 -6.81 -7.41
N ALA A 161 13.14 -7.40 -7.22
CA ALA A 161 12.85 -8.79 -7.56
C ALA A 161 12.36 -8.98 -9.00
N GLU A 162 12.03 -7.91 -9.73
CA GLU A 162 11.35 -7.97 -11.02
C GLU A 162 12.05 -8.89 -12.01
N SER A 163 13.33 -8.66 -12.31
CA SER A 163 14.09 -9.51 -13.24
C SER A 163 14.38 -10.89 -12.65
N LYS A 164 14.74 -10.96 -11.36
CA LYS A 164 15.11 -12.23 -10.71
C LYS A 164 13.96 -13.20 -10.60
N LEU A 165 12.75 -12.71 -10.36
CA LEU A 165 11.58 -13.57 -10.23
C LEU A 165 11.23 -14.21 -11.58
N ILE A 166 11.40 -13.49 -12.70
CA ILE A 166 11.26 -14.05 -14.05
C ILE A 166 12.33 -15.11 -14.31
N GLU A 167 13.58 -14.87 -13.94
CA GLU A 167 14.66 -15.86 -14.06
C GLU A 167 14.41 -17.10 -13.21
N ILE A 168 13.97 -16.94 -11.95
CA ILE A 168 13.62 -18.04 -11.04
C ILE A 168 12.51 -18.89 -11.64
N LEU A 169 11.41 -18.28 -12.08
CA LEU A 169 10.26 -18.99 -12.65
C LEU A 169 10.63 -19.70 -13.97
N SER A 170 11.47 -19.06 -14.79
CA SER A 170 11.94 -19.64 -16.05
C SER A 170 12.86 -20.83 -15.82
N LEU A 171 13.80 -20.74 -14.86
CA LEU A 171 14.70 -21.83 -14.49
C LEU A 171 13.92 -22.97 -13.82
N TYR A 172 13.01 -22.65 -12.90
CA TYR A 172 12.11 -23.63 -12.28
C TYR A 172 11.34 -24.44 -13.34
N ARG A 173 10.84 -23.79 -14.39
CA ARG A 173 10.16 -24.47 -15.50
C ARG A 173 11.00 -25.58 -16.13
N THR A 174 12.30 -25.34 -16.32
CA THR A 174 13.22 -26.31 -16.92
C THR A 174 13.59 -27.46 -15.98
N LEU A 175 13.47 -27.25 -14.68
CA LEU A 175 13.83 -28.21 -13.64
C LEU A 175 12.60 -28.95 -13.09
N ARG A 176 11.42 -28.73 -13.68
CA ARG A 176 10.18 -29.29 -13.17
C ARG A 176 10.24 -30.82 -13.20
N GLY A 177 9.85 -31.45 -12.10
CA GLY A 177 9.94 -32.90 -11.90
C GLY A 177 11.26 -33.38 -11.29
N ALA A 178 12.28 -32.51 -11.17
CA ALA A 178 13.47 -32.80 -10.37
C ALA A 178 13.15 -32.81 -8.86
N HIS A 179 14.05 -33.38 -8.06
CA HIS A 179 13.93 -33.30 -6.61
C HIS A 179 14.02 -31.85 -6.14
N ARG A 180 13.14 -31.47 -5.20
CA ARG A 180 13.04 -30.12 -4.62
C ARG A 180 14.39 -29.52 -4.24
N ILE A 181 15.25 -30.32 -3.57
CA ILE A 181 16.55 -29.86 -3.10
C ILE A 181 17.51 -29.51 -4.25
N ASP A 182 17.42 -30.22 -5.38
CA ASP A 182 18.23 -29.95 -6.57
C ASP A 182 17.74 -28.67 -7.27
N ILE A 183 16.42 -28.45 -7.32
CA ILE A 183 15.85 -27.21 -7.83
C ILE A 183 16.34 -26.01 -7.00
N ILE A 184 16.28 -26.10 -5.66
CA ILE A 184 16.77 -25.05 -4.77
C ILE A 184 18.26 -24.81 -4.99
N ARG A 185 19.06 -25.86 -5.17
CA ARG A 185 20.51 -25.74 -5.43
C ARG A 185 20.78 -24.94 -6.71
N GLU A 186 20.08 -25.23 -7.79
CA GLU A 186 20.25 -24.52 -9.07
C GLU A 186 19.76 -23.07 -8.98
N LEU A 187 18.59 -22.83 -8.37
CA LEU A 187 18.07 -21.48 -8.15
C LEU A 187 18.98 -20.65 -7.24
N ALA A 188 19.58 -21.27 -6.21
CA ALA A 188 20.52 -20.61 -5.31
C ALA A 188 21.80 -20.16 -6.03
N ARG A 189 22.13 -20.70 -7.21
CA ARG A 189 23.29 -20.25 -8.02
C ARG A 189 23.05 -18.92 -8.71
N LEU A 190 21.80 -18.49 -8.90
CA LEU A 190 21.49 -17.19 -9.49
C LEU A 190 22.10 -16.04 -8.67
N ASP A 191 22.55 -14.99 -9.35
CA ASP A 191 23.02 -13.78 -8.66
C ASP A 191 21.86 -13.09 -7.92
N GLY A 192 22.15 -12.52 -6.76
CA GLY A 192 21.14 -11.89 -5.90
C GLY A 192 20.14 -12.82 -5.23
N VAL A 193 20.30 -14.13 -5.37
CA VAL A 193 19.53 -15.14 -4.65
C VAL A 193 20.40 -15.72 -3.54
N TYR A 194 19.90 -15.60 -2.31
CA TYR A 194 20.48 -16.20 -1.12
C TYR A 194 19.69 -17.47 -0.74
N SER A 195 20.37 -18.53 -0.29
CA SER A 195 19.72 -19.71 0.29
C SER A 195 20.44 -20.11 1.58
N PRO A 196 19.71 -20.37 2.68
CA PRO A 196 20.32 -20.90 3.90
C PRO A 196 20.85 -22.33 3.71
N LEU A 197 20.28 -23.10 2.78
CA LEU A 197 20.69 -24.49 2.49
C LEU A 197 21.94 -24.57 1.62
N PHE A 198 22.15 -23.58 0.75
CA PHE A 198 23.30 -23.49 -0.16
C PHE A 198 23.96 -22.11 -0.06
N ARG A 199 24.60 -21.86 1.09
CA ARG A 199 25.19 -20.56 1.39
C ARG A 199 26.31 -20.19 0.40
N LYS A 200 26.30 -18.93 -0.01
CA LYS A 200 27.36 -18.28 -0.78
C LYS A 200 28.10 -17.28 0.11
N GLY A 201 29.36 -17.01 -0.19
CA GLY A 201 30.16 -16.04 0.58
C GLY A 201 29.65 -14.60 0.47
N LYS A 202 29.14 -14.19 -0.69
CA LYS A 202 28.50 -12.88 -0.89
C LYS A 202 27.29 -13.00 -1.82
N VAL A 203 26.30 -12.14 -1.60
CA VAL A 203 25.09 -12.03 -2.43
C VAL A 203 24.90 -10.58 -2.84
N ARG A 204 24.86 -10.31 -4.15
CA ARG A 204 24.71 -8.96 -4.68
C ARG A 204 23.25 -8.54 -4.72
N ARG A 205 22.92 -7.41 -4.10
CA ARG A 205 21.61 -6.77 -4.21
C ARG A 205 21.29 -6.46 -5.66
N GLN A 206 20.11 -6.87 -6.10
CA GLN A 206 19.62 -6.67 -7.46
C GLN A 206 18.95 -5.32 -7.59
N VAL A 207 19.11 -4.73 -8.76
CA VAL A 207 18.80 -3.33 -9.02
C VAL A 207 18.33 -3.18 -10.46
N ILE A 208 17.16 -2.56 -10.66
CA ILE A 208 16.70 -2.16 -11.99
C ILE A 208 17.44 -0.87 -12.38
N GLU A 209 18.10 -0.91 -13.53
CA GLU A 209 18.82 0.25 -14.08
C GLU A 209 17.87 1.22 -14.80
N ASP A 210 16.98 0.70 -15.64
CA ASP A 210 16.03 1.47 -16.45
C ASP A 210 14.59 1.25 -15.97
N LEU A 211 13.98 2.32 -15.46
CA LEU A 211 12.58 2.28 -15.04
C LEU A 211 11.61 2.42 -16.22
N ASP A 212 12.02 2.90 -17.40
CA ASP A 212 11.08 3.04 -18.52
C ASP A 212 10.74 1.69 -19.15
N GLY A 213 11.76 0.86 -19.36
CA GLY A 213 11.63 -0.48 -19.93
C GLY A 213 11.02 -1.54 -19.00
N VAL A 214 10.95 -1.28 -17.69
CA VAL A 214 10.39 -2.25 -16.73
C VAL A 214 8.86 -2.20 -16.69
N TYR A 215 8.26 -3.36 -16.39
CA TYR A 215 6.82 -3.51 -16.19
C TYR A 215 6.29 -2.51 -15.15
N HIS A 216 5.11 -1.96 -15.42
CA HIS A 216 4.33 -1.18 -14.47
C HIS A 216 2.88 -1.68 -14.51
N PRO A 217 2.24 -1.96 -13.35
CA PRO A 217 0.86 -2.41 -13.29
C PRO A 217 -0.11 -1.26 -13.61
N ALA A 218 -0.35 -1.01 -14.90
CA ALA A 218 -1.31 0.00 -15.36
C ALA A 218 -2.77 -0.41 -15.05
N THR A 219 -3.09 -1.70 -15.10
CA THR A 219 -4.44 -2.23 -14.80
C THR A 219 -4.39 -3.16 -13.59
N PRO A 220 -4.07 -2.65 -12.38
CA PRO A 220 -4.00 -3.49 -11.19
C PRO A 220 -5.40 -3.97 -10.77
N PRO A 221 -5.50 -5.09 -10.02
CA PRO A 221 -6.75 -5.50 -9.40
C PRO A 221 -7.37 -4.39 -8.53
N ILE A 222 -8.65 -4.08 -8.76
CA ILE A 222 -9.32 -3.00 -8.03
C ILE A 222 -9.91 -3.55 -6.73
N PRO A 223 -9.56 -3.01 -5.54
CA PRO A 223 -10.04 -3.56 -4.29
C PRO A 223 -11.57 -3.52 -4.14
N VAL A 224 -12.18 -4.63 -3.74
CA VAL A 224 -13.63 -4.69 -3.43
C VAL A 224 -13.98 -4.36 -1.98
N VAL A 225 -12.95 -4.10 -1.17
CA VAL A 225 -13.03 -3.57 0.20
C VAL A 225 -12.08 -2.37 0.27
N GLY A 226 -12.50 -1.29 0.92
CA GLY A 226 -11.66 -0.11 1.11
C GLY A 226 -10.26 -0.45 1.63
N SER A 227 -9.24 -0.16 0.83
CA SER A 227 -7.83 -0.33 1.18
C SER A 227 -7.30 0.90 1.94
N ILE A 228 -6.17 0.76 2.64
CA ILE A 228 -5.55 1.86 3.42
C ILE A 228 -5.22 3.07 2.53
N HIS A 229 -4.70 2.81 1.33
CA HIS A 229 -4.46 3.82 0.29
C HIS A 229 -5.16 3.38 -1.00
N ASN A 230 -6.39 3.88 -1.19
CA ASN A 230 -7.26 3.45 -2.27
C ASN A 230 -7.17 4.38 -3.50
N ARG A 231 -6.01 4.37 -4.15
CA ARG A 231 -5.61 5.30 -5.23
C ARG A 231 -4.78 4.60 -6.31
N PHE A 232 -4.69 5.17 -7.51
CA PHE A 232 -3.83 4.64 -8.56
C PHE A 232 -2.38 5.04 -8.32
N ASN A 233 -1.47 4.08 -8.14
CA ASN A 233 -0.06 4.35 -7.87
C ASN A 233 0.75 4.40 -9.18
N VAL A 234 1.39 5.54 -9.44
CA VAL A 234 2.29 5.76 -10.57
C VAL A 234 3.69 5.96 -10.01
N GLU A 235 4.58 4.99 -10.21
CA GLU A 235 5.98 5.07 -9.76
C GLU A 235 6.74 5.99 -10.70
N ILE A 236 7.04 7.20 -10.25
CA ILE A 236 7.76 8.21 -11.05
C ILE A 236 9.28 8.09 -10.88
N SER A 237 9.74 7.62 -9.73
CA SER A 237 11.17 7.42 -9.45
C SER A 237 11.41 6.38 -8.38
N ARG A 238 12.62 5.81 -8.38
CA ARG A 238 13.08 4.80 -7.41
C ARG A 238 14.47 5.15 -6.89
N GLY A 239 14.64 5.00 -5.57
CA GLY A 239 15.84 5.44 -4.87
C GLY A 239 15.74 6.88 -4.36
N CYS A 240 16.82 7.39 -3.77
CA CYS A 240 16.87 8.75 -3.22
C CYS A 240 18.30 9.30 -3.23
N GLY A 241 18.49 10.49 -3.83
CA GLY A 241 19.78 11.17 -3.91
C GLY A 241 20.25 11.87 -2.63
N ASN A 242 19.35 12.08 -1.65
CA ASN A 242 19.59 12.98 -0.51
C ASN A 242 20.68 12.53 0.49
N GLY A 243 20.90 11.23 0.70
CA GLY A 243 22.03 10.74 1.51
C GLY A 243 21.88 10.83 3.03
N CYS A 244 20.66 10.85 3.57
CA CYS A 244 20.42 10.86 5.02
C CYS A 244 20.99 9.61 5.71
N ARG A 245 21.86 9.78 6.70
CA ARG A 245 22.73 8.73 7.27
C ARG A 245 22.02 7.62 8.07
N PHE A 246 20.76 7.84 8.43
CA PHE A 246 19.91 6.85 9.11
C PHE A 246 19.01 6.05 8.15
N CYS A 247 18.88 6.49 6.88
CA CYS A 247 17.76 6.10 6.05
C CYS A 247 18.05 4.81 5.25
N LEU A 248 17.50 3.68 5.71
CA LEU A 248 17.58 2.41 4.98
C LEU A 248 17.04 2.53 3.56
N ALA A 249 15.89 3.19 3.36
CA ALA A 249 15.35 3.39 2.02
C ALA A 249 16.30 4.22 1.13
N GLY A 250 17.01 5.18 1.73
CA GLY A 250 17.98 6.03 1.05
C GLY A 250 19.22 5.28 0.58
N TYR A 251 19.66 4.24 1.30
CA TYR A 251 20.84 3.43 0.94
C TYR A 251 20.47 2.14 0.20
N GLY A 252 19.45 1.42 0.68
CA GLY A 252 18.98 0.14 0.15
C GLY A 252 18.32 0.20 -1.23
N TYR A 253 17.83 1.38 -1.66
CA TYR A 253 17.29 1.58 -3.01
C TYR A 253 18.21 2.43 -3.90
N ARG A 254 19.49 2.66 -3.58
CA ARG A 254 20.40 3.40 -4.48
C ARG A 254 20.71 2.61 -5.76
N PRO A 255 21.11 3.28 -6.87
CA PRO A 255 21.12 4.74 -7.13
C PRO A 255 19.72 5.37 -7.23
N TYR A 256 19.60 6.66 -7.57
CA TYR A 256 18.30 7.27 -7.90
C TYR A 256 18.04 7.17 -9.41
N ARG A 257 16.80 6.86 -9.80
CA ARG A 257 16.34 6.75 -11.20
C ARG A 257 14.95 7.32 -11.35
N GLU A 258 14.65 7.85 -12.52
CA GLU A 258 13.35 8.40 -12.90
C GLU A 258 12.75 7.63 -14.07
N ARG A 259 11.43 7.67 -14.19
CA ARG A 259 10.73 7.38 -15.45
C ARG A 259 10.64 8.65 -16.28
N SER A 260 10.68 8.53 -17.60
CA SER A 260 10.44 9.66 -18.48
C SER A 260 9.00 10.18 -18.37
N LEU A 261 8.82 11.45 -18.73
CA LEU A 261 7.49 12.08 -18.78
C LEU A 261 6.55 11.31 -19.72
N GLU A 262 7.05 10.88 -20.87
CA GLU A 262 6.32 10.12 -21.87
C GLU A 262 5.82 8.79 -21.29
N ARG A 263 6.70 8.08 -20.59
CA ARG A 263 6.33 6.82 -19.95
C ARG A 263 5.30 7.02 -18.85
N ILE A 264 5.45 8.07 -18.05
CA ILE A 264 4.49 8.41 -16.99
C ILE A 264 3.11 8.74 -17.59
N ARG A 265 3.05 9.48 -18.70
CA ARG A 265 1.80 9.79 -19.41
C ARG A 265 1.10 8.52 -19.91
N ASP A 266 1.82 7.59 -20.54
CA ASP A 266 1.26 6.30 -20.97
C ASP A 266 0.67 5.50 -19.81
N ILE A 267 1.40 5.41 -18.69
CA ILE A 267 0.95 4.69 -17.49
C ILE A 267 -0.33 5.32 -16.93
N ILE A 268 -0.37 6.65 -16.83
CA ILE A 268 -1.55 7.39 -16.37
C ILE A 268 -2.74 7.11 -17.28
N ASP A 269 -2.55 7.21 -18.59
CA ASP A 269 -3.65 7.07 -19.55
C ASP A 269 -4.31 5.69 -19.47
N ARG A 270 -3.49 4.65 -19.56
CA ARG A 270 -3.92 3.26 -19.46
C ARG A 270 -4.54 2.96 -18.09
N GLY A 271 -3.98 3.53 -17.03
CA GLY A 271 -4.49 3.35 -15.67
C GLY A 271 -5.85 3.98 -15.46
N MET A 272 -6.04 5.20 -15.93
CA MET A 272 -7.31 5.92 -15.79
C MET A 272 -8.43 5.23 -16.59
N GLU A 273 -8.14 4.78 -17.81
CA GLU A 273 -9.07 3.97 -18.62
C GLU A 273 -9.43 2.64 -17.93
N GLY A 274 -8.45 1.93 -17.38
CA GLY A 274 -8.67 0.60 -16.80
C GLY A 274 -9.19 0.58 -15.36
N THR A 275 -9.23 1.72 -14.65
CA THR A 275 -9.53 1.73 -13.20
C THR A 275 -10.53 2.77 -12.74
N GLY A 276 -10.61 3.94 -13.39
CA GLY A 276 -11.48 5.04 -12.96
C GLY A 276 -11.18 5.61 -11.57
N TYR A 277 -9.95 5.46 -11.06
CA TYR A 277 -9.56 6.01 -9.76
C TYR A 277 -9.73 7.54 -9.68
N GLU A 278 -10.16 8.01 -8.53
CA GLU A 278 -10.36 9.44 -8.24
C GLU A 278 -9.10 10.18 -7.79
N GLU A 279 -8.05 9.44 -7.46
CA GLU A 279 -6.78 9.97 -6.98
C GLU A 279 -5.62 9.19 -7.63
N ILE A 280 -4.64 9.93 -8.14
CA ILE A 280 -3.35 9.39 -8.63
C ILE A 280 -2.28 9.71 -7.58
N SER A 281 -1.53 8.71 -7.14
CA SER A 281 -0.36 8.87 -6.27
C SER A 281 0.92 8.79 -7.08
N LEU A 282 1.72 9.86 -7.04
CA LEU A 282 3.05 9.86 -7.66
C LEU A 282 4.06 9.24 -6.69
N LEU A 283 4.22 7.92 -6.77
CA LEU A 283 5.03 7.12 -5.86
C LEU A 283 6.53 7.38 -6.08
N SER A 284 7.21 7.80 -5.02
CA SER A 284 8.65 8.09 -4.96
C SER A 284 9.11 8.30 -3.50
N LEU A 285 10.42 8.19 -3.25
CA LEU A 285 10.99 8.54 -1.93
C LEU A 285 11.13 10.05 -1.73
N SER A 286 11.25 10.82 -2.82
CA SER A 286 11.16 12.27 -2.82
C SER A 286 10.56 12.75 -4.14
N SER A 287 9.29 13.12 -4.15
CA SER A 287 8.59 13.52 -5.38
C SER A 287 9.10 14.85 -5.92
N GLY A 288 9.46 15.78 -5.02
CA GLY A 288 9.95 17.12 -5.37
C GLY A 288 11.28 17.15 -6.11
N ASP A 289 12.05 16.06 -6.05
CA ASP A 289 13.32 15.91 -6.74
C ASP A 289 13.14 15.42 -8.20
N HIS A 290 11.95 14.96 -8.58
CA HIS A 290 11.70 14.44 -9.93
C HIS A 290 11.77 15.54 -10.99
N SER A 291 12.62 15.39 -12.00
CA SER A 291 12.86 16.41 -13.03
C SER A 291 11.56 16.99 -13.62
N ALA A 292 10.68 16.12 -14.15
CA ALA A 292 9.43 16.48 -14.81
C ALA A 292 8.17 16.51 -13.90
N LEU A 293 8.28 16.65 -12.57
CA LEU A 293 7.11 16.56 -11.66
C LEU A 293 5.96 17.48 -12.07
N PHE A 294 6.24 18.74 -12.41
CA PHE A 294 5.20 19.72 -12.72
C PHE A 294 4.57 19.53 -14.09
N ASP A 295 5.32 18.98 -15.05
CA ASP A 295 4.77 18.57 -16.34
C ASP A 295 3.79 17.41 -16.17
N VAL A 296 4.11 16.45 -15.28
CA VAL A 296 3.21 15.34 -14.93
C VAL A 296 1.94 15.86 -14.26
N ILE A 297 2.06 16.76 -13.28
CA ILE A 297 0.89 17.34 -12.60
C ILE A 297 0.02 18.13 -13.59
N SER A 298 0.63 18.96 -14.43
CA SER A 298 -0.08 19.76 -15.44
C SER A 298 -0.78 18.87 -16.45
N TYR A 299 -0.16 17.76 -16.85
CA TYR A 299 -0.77 16.76 -17.72
C TYR A 299 -2.03 16.14 -17.10
N ILE A 300 -1.95 15.68 -15.85
CA ILE A 300 -3.09 15.10 -15.13
C ILE A 300 -4.22 16.12 -15.05
N LYS A 301 -3.93 17.37 -14.67
CA LYS A 301 -4.93 18.43 -14.55
C LYS A 301 -5.58 18.79 -15.89
N GLY A 302 -4.78 18.86 -16.95
CA GLY A 302 -5.26 19.23 -18.28
C GLY A 302 -6.17 18.17 -18.91
N LYS A 303 -5.88 16.88 -18.65
CA LYS A 303 -6.59 15.76 -19.27
C LYS A 303 -7.69 15.14 -18.41
N TYR A 304 -7.50 15.06 -17.09
CA TYR A 304 -8.36 14.33 -16.15
C TYR A 304 -9.02 15.26 -15.12
N SER A 305 -10.10 15.92 -15.53
CA SER A 305 -10.87 16.80 -14.65
C SER A 305 -11.45 16.05 -13.45
N GLY A 306 -11.31 16.62 -12.24
CA GLY A 306 -11.85 16.05 -11.00
C GLY A 306 -11.02 14.92 -10.37
N VAL A 307 -9.83 14.63 -10.90
CA VAL A 307 -8.87 13.68 -10.31
C VAL A 307 -7.88 14.44 -9.42
N SER A 308 -7.70 13.98 -8.18
CA SER A 308 -6.70 14.56 -7.27
C SER A 308 -5.33 13.91 -7.42
N VAL A 309 -4.27 14.66 -7.11
CA VAL A 309 -2.89 14.15 -7.13
C VAL A 309 -2.35 14.08 -5.70
N ALA A 310 -1.94 12.89 -5.27
CA ALA A 310 -1.28 12.66 -4.00
C ALA A 310 0.24 12.62 -4.18
N LEU A 311 0.95 13.43 -3.37
CA LEU A 311 2.40 13.48 -3.30
C LEU A 311 2.84 12.95 -1.92
N PRO A 312 3.38 11.71 -1.83
CA PRO A 312 3.73 11.09 -0.54
C PRO A 312 4.84 11.81 0.22
N SER A 313 5.75 12.48 -0.50
CA SER A 313 7.03 12.97 0.01
C SER A 313 7.48 14.23 -0.72
N LEU A 314 6.89 15.38 -0.37
CA LEU A 314 7.23 16.67 -0.98
C LEU A 314 8.22 17.45 -0.10
N LYS A 315 9.42 17.73 -0.62
CA LYS A 315 10.39 18.63 0.02
C LYS A 315 10.08 20.06 -0.43
N ILE A 316 9.45 20.87 0.43
CA ILE A 316 8.96 22.20 0.02
C ILE A 316 10.10 23.17 -0.35
N GLY A 317 11.29 23.01 0.24
CA GLY A 317 12.46 23.81 -0.11
C GLY A 317 12.99 23.62 -1.55
N THR A 318 12.41 22.72 -2.35
CA THR A 318 12.74 22.53 -3.78
C THR A 318 11.66 23.05 -4.72
N ILE A 319 10.63 23.73 -4.20
CA ILE A 319 9.47 24.21 -4.96
C ILE A 319 9.57 25.72 -5.17
N ARG A 320 9.36 26.17 -6.39
CA ARG A 320 9.32 27.58 -6.79
C ARG A 320 7.94 28.20 -6.54
N GLU A 321 7.85 29.52 -6.49
CA GLU A 321 6.57 30.21 -6.23
C GLU A 321 5.49 29.93 -7.28
N ASP A 322 5.88 29.85 -8.57
CA ASP A 322 5.02 29.51 -9.71
C ASP A 322 4.46 28.07 -9.59
N GLU A 323 5.23 27.18 -8.98
CA GLU A 323 4.88 25.77 -8.79
C GLU A 323 3.90 25.57 -7.62
N ILE A 324 3.96 26.42 -6.58
CA ILE A 324 3.05 26.35 -5.42
C ILE A 324 1.58 26.50 -5.86
N GLY A 325 1.30 27.33 -6.87
CA GLY A 325 -0.05 27.47 -7.43
C GLY A 325 -0.56 26.17 -8.06
N VAL A 326 0.31 25.48 -8.81
CA VAL A 326 -0.01 24.19 -9.44
C VAL A 326 -0.32 23.12 -8.39
N ILE A 327 0.41 23.10 -7.26
CA ILE A 327 0.16 22.14 -6.16
C ILE A 327 -1.06 22.54 -5.31
N GLY A 328 -1.31 23.84 -5.18
CA GLY A 328 -2.47 24.41 -4.48
C GLY A 328 -3.80 23.84 -4.94
N ASP A 329 -3.94 23.64 -6.26
CA ASP A 329 -5.16 23.15 -6.90
C ASP A 329 -5.36 21.62 -6.80
N ILE A 330 -4.33 20.85 -6.45
CA ILE A 330 -4.35 19.37 -6.48
C ILE A 330 -4.37 18.68 -5.10
N ALA A 331 -3.84 19.33 -4.07
CA ALA A 331 -3.58 18.69 -2.78
C ALA A 331 -4.76 18.81 -1.80
N ARG A 332 -5.07 17.72 -1.08
CA ARG A 332 -6.04 17.74 0.03
C ARG A 332 -5.50 18.57 1.20
N THR A 333 -5.84 19.86 1.26
CA THR A 333 -5.78 20.82 2.41
C THR A 333 -4.59 20.80 3.39
N GLY A 334 -3.53 20.02 3.14
CA GLY A 334 -2.38 19.92 4.01
C GLY A 334 -1.17 19.25 3.38
N PHE A 335 -0.01 19.56 3.95
CA PHE A 335 1.29 19.17 3.45
C PHE A 335 2.08 18.41 4.50
N THR A 336 2.97 17.55 4.03
CA THR A 336 3.76 16.67 4.88
C THR A 336 5.24 16.98 4.68
N PHE A 337 5.96 17.14 5.78
CA PHE A 337 7.36 17.52 5.77
C PHE A 337 8.15 16.74 6.81
N ALA A 338 9.29 16.20 6.41
CA ALA A 338 10.16 15.43 7.29
C ALA A 338 11.30 16.33 7.78
N LEU A 339 11.14 16.86 9.00
CA LEU A 339 12.14 17.70 9.66
C LEU A 339 13.28 16.85 10.23
N GLU A 340 12.95 15.66 10.75
CA GLU A 340 13.81 14.64 11.36
C GLU A 340 14.56 15.08 12.61
N SER A 341 15.06 16.32 12.69
CA SER A 341 15.54 16.93 13.91
C SER A 341 15.26 18.43 13.92
N ALA A 342 14.95 18.97 15.11
CA ALA A 342 14.65 20.39 15.28
C ALA A 342 15.91 21.27 15.18
N SER A 343 17.07 20.85 15.66
CA SER A 343 18.28 21.69 15.55
C SER A 343 19.02 21.53 14.23
N THR A 344 19.63 22.63 13.76
CA THR A 344 20.47 22.60 12.56
C THR A 344 21.70 21.72 12.75
N GLY A 345 22.31 21.75 13.94
CA GLY A 345 23.47 20.90 14.26
C GLY A 345 23.15 19.43 14.09
N MET A 346 22.04 18.95 14.65
CA MET A 346 21.59 17.56 14.47
C MET A 346 21.24 17.25 13.01
N ARG A 347 20.58 18.17 12.29
CA ARG A 347 20.32 18.01 10.84
C ARG A 347 21.61 17.82 10.03
N CYS A 348 22.69 18.53 10.36
CA CYS A 348 24.00 18.31 9.74
C CYS A 348 24.54 16.91 10.05
N ARG A 349 24.47 16.47 11.31
CA ARG A 349 24.93 15.13 11.74
C ARG A 349 24.19 14.01 11.03
N ILE A 350 22.87 14.11 10.84
CA ILE A 350 22.07 13.08 10.15
C ILE A 350 22.09 13.23 8.62
N ASN A 351 22.77 14.26 8.10
CA ASN A 351 22.83 14.65 6.70
C ASN A 351 21.44 14.92 6.07
N LYS A 352 20.66 15.79 6.73
CA LYS A 352 19.34 16.22 6.26
C LYS A 352 19.36 17.73 5.99
N ASN A 353 19.68 18.11 4.76
CA ASN A 353 19.71 19.52 4.36
C ASN A 353 18.29 20.06 4.12
N ILE A 354 17.87 20.97 5.00
CA ILE A 354 16.60 21.67 4.95
C ILE A 354 16.89 23.15 5.22
N ASP A 355 16.55 23.99 4.25
CA ASP A 355 16.50 25.43 4.43
C ASP A 355 15.13 25.79 5.03
N LEU A 356 15.13 26.07 6.33
CA LEU A 356 13.91 26.41 7.05
C LEU A 356 13.44 27.82 6.71
N ASP A 357 14.36 28.74 6.42
CA ASP A 357 14.03 30.13 6.12
C ASP A 357 13.28 30.25 4.80
N VAL A 358 13.70 29.50 3.78
CA VAL A 358 12.96 29.37 2.51
C VAL A 358 11.55 28.84 2.74
N LEU A 359 11.39 27.79 3.56
CA LEU A 359 10.07 27.24 3.87
C LEU A 359 9.17 28.27 4.58
N LEU A 360 9.72 28.98 5.56
CA LEU A 360 8.98 29.98 6.33
C LEU A 360 8.58 31.17 5.45
N GLY A 361 9.43 31.58 4.50
CA GLY A 361 9.12 32.62 3.51
C GLY A 361 7.94 32.26 2.59
N GLN A 362 7.75 30.97 2.30
CA GLN A 362 6.68 30.48 1.43
C GLN A 362 5.33 30.31 2.15
N LEU A 363 5.27 30.41 3.49
CA LEU A 363 4.04 30.15 4.26
C LEU A 363 2.84 31.01 3.86
N PRO A 364 2.97 32.34 3.64
CA PRO A 364 1.84 33.17 3.23
C PRO A 364 1.26 32.71 1.89
N LEU A 365 2.12 32.27 0.97
CA LEU A 365 1.70 31.78 -0.34
C LEU A 365 0.97 30.44 -0.23
N LEU A 366 1.53 29.48 0.50
CA LEU A 366 0.89 28.18 0.76
C LEU A 366 -0.51 28.38 1.39
N LYS A 367 -0.62 29.32 2.32
CA LYS A 367 -1.88 29.70 2.97
C LYS A 367 -2.89 30.33 2.00
N LYS A 368 -2.43 31.17 1.07
CA LYS A 368 -3.26 31.78 0.01
C LYS A 368 -3.90 30.69 -0.86
N TYR A 369 -3.17 29.62 -1.16
CA TYR A 369 -3.67 28.46 -1.91
C TYR A 369 -4.43 27.42 -1.06
N GLY A 370 -4.86 27.79 0.15
CA GLY A 370 -5.80 26.98 0.94
C GLY A 370 -5.16 25.88 1.79
N TRP A 371 -3.84 25.91 1.99
CA TRP A 371 -3.16 24.93 2.84
C TRP A 371 -3.36 25.33 4.30
N ARG A 372 -3.98 24.43 5.08
CA ARG A 372 -4.39 24.70 6.48
C ARG A 372 -3.82 23.71 7.47
N LYS A 373 -3.32 22.56 7.02
CA LYS A 373 -2.76 21.51 7.88
C LYS A 373 -1.32 21.20 7.51
N LEU A 374 -0.47 21.04 8.50
CA LEU A 374 0.91 20.61 8.35
C LEU A 374 1.11 19.30 9.11
N LYS A 375 1.77 18.32 8.48
CA LYS A 375 2.22 17.09 9.13
C LYS A 375 3.74 17.09 9.16
N LEU A 376 4.32 17.01 10.35
CA LEU A 376 5.77 17.00 10.56
C LEU A 376 6.24 15.65 11.08
N TYR A 377 7.39 15.20 10.63
CA TYR A 377 8.10 14.07 11.22
C TYR A 377 9.34 14.55 11.98
N LEU A 378 9.49 14.05 13.20
CA LEU A 378 10.64 14.29 14.08
C LEU A 378 11.15 12.94 14.59
N MET A 379 12.46 12.74 14.51
CA MET A 379 13.13 11.60 15.12
C MET A 379 13.83 12.04 16.40
N ILE A 380 13.86 11.16 17.41
CA ILE A 380 14.52 11.38 18.70
C ILE A 380 15.41 10.19 19.07
N GLY A 381 16.33 10.38 20.00
CA GLY A 381 17.21 9.31 20.49
C GLY A 381 18.46 9.08 19.65
N PHE A 382 18.91 10.11 18.92
CA PHE A 382 20.25 10.07 18.32
C PHE A 382 21.32 10.26 19.41
N PRO A 383 22.49 9.58 19.33
CA PRO A 383 23.51 9.65 20.38
C PRO A 383 24.04 11.05 20.72
N TRP A 384 24.00 11.99 19.77
CA TRP A 384 24.50 13.35 19.95
C TRP A 384 23.40 14.37 20.34
N GLU A 385 22.16 13.92 20.47
CA GLU A 385 21.00 14.78 20.70
C GLU A 385 20.93 15.24 22.16
N LYS A 386 20.84 16.56 22.36
CA LYS A 386 20.69 17.19 23.66
C LYS A 386 19.27 17.68 23.90
N GLU A 387 18.93 18.00 25.15
CA GLU A 387 17.62 18.54 25.52
C GLU A 387 17.33 19.89 24.82
N GLU A 388 18.35 20.71 24.58
CA GLU A 388 18.21 21.97 23.84
C GLU A 388 17.80 21.71 22.39
N ASP A 389 18.31 20.64 21.76
CA ASP A 389 17.96 20.29 20.38
C ASP A 389 16.46 19.99 20.25
N ILE A 390 15.87 19.36 21.27
CA ILE A 390 14.45 19.04 21.31
C ILE A 390 13.62 20.30 21.60
N SER A 391 14.08 21.14 22.52
CA SER A 391 13.33 22.32 22.99
C SER A 391 13.12 23.36 21.88
N VAL A 392 14.04 23.46 20.92
CA VAL A 392 13.95 24.35 19.75
C VAL A 392 12.72 24.06 18.87
N ILE A 393 12.11 22.86 18.98
CA ILE A 393 10.89 22.54 18.21
C ILE A 393 9.79 23.58 18.42
N ARG A 394 9.66 24.16 19.61
CA ARG A 394 8.67 25.19 19.89
C ARG A 394 8.86 26.41 19.00
N GLU A 395 10.09 26.86 18.84
CA GLU A 395 10.44 28.05 18.06
C GLU A 395 10.17 27.83 16.57
N ILE A 396 10.49 26.65 16.07
CA ILE A 396 10.23 26.25 14.67
C ILE A 396 8.73 26.25 14.35
N LEU A 397 7.88 25.87 15.31
CA LEU A 397 6.44 25.79 15.09
C LEU A 397 5.71 27.14 15.24
N LEU A 398 6.31 28.12 15.92
CA LEU A 398 5.68 29.43 16.15
C LEU A 398 5.20 30.14 14.88
N PRO A 399 5.99 30.22 13.78
CA PRO A 399 5.54 30.86 12.54
C PRO A 399 4.30 30.21 11.94
N PHE A 400 4.24 28.87 11.94
CA PHE A 400 3.08 28.12 11.43
C PHE A 400 1.82 28.36 12.26
N GLU A 401 1.96 28.44 13.59
CA GLU A 401 0.86 28.76 14.49
C GLU A 401 0.35 30.20 14.31
N LYS A 402 1.26 31.17 14.13
CA LYS A 402 0.92 32.57 13.81
C LYS A 402 0.09 32.66 12.54
N GLU A 403 0.39 31.80 11.56
CA GLU A 403 -0.38 31.69 10.33
C GLU A 403 -1.68 30.88 10.44
N HIS A 404 -2.03 30.41 11.65
CA HIS A 404 -3.21 29.59 11.95
C HIS A 404 -3.22 28.23 11.22
N ILE A 405 -2.05 27.63 11.00
CA ILE A 405 -1.92 26.28 10.45
C ILE A 405 -2.04 25.25 11.57
N ASP A 406 -2.88 24.22 11.38
CA ASP A 406 -2.98 23.09 12.30
C ASP A 406 -1.80 22.13 12.11
N ILE A 407 -1.08 21.80 13.17
CA ILE A 407 0.13 20.97 13.08
C ILE A 407 -0.13 19.57 13.64
N ASN A 408 0.21 18.53 12.89
CA ASN A 408 0.31 17.16 13.35
C ASN A 408 1.78 16.77 13.40
N LEU A 409 2.37 16.74 14.59
CA LEU A 409 3.76 16.31 14.81
C LEU A 409 3.79 14.81 15.10
N ALA A 410 4.43 14.04 14.22
CA ALA A 410 4.71 12.62 14.39
C ALA A 410 6.15 12.44 14.89
N VAL A 411 6.31 11.91 16.10
CA VAL A 411 7.60 11.65 16.74
C VAL A 411 7.91 10.17 16.66
N SER A 412 9.15 9.79 16.33
CA SER A 412 9.57 8.39 16.29
C SER A 412 10.99 8.22 16.85
N PRO A 413 11.25 7.19 17.66
CA PRO A 413 12.62 6.86 18.04
C PRO A 413 13.49 6.55 16.82
N PHE A 414 14.77 6.94 16.89
CA PHE A 414 15.78 6.52 15.94
C PHE A 414 16.03 5.02 16.09
N ILE A 415 15.97 4.31 14.97
CA ILE A 415 16.24 2.87 14.87
C ILE A 415 17.46 2.71 13.96
N PRO A 416 18.61 2.22 14.48
CA PRO A 416 19.74 1.84 13.65
C PRO A 416 19.35 0.75 12.66
N LYS A 417 19.61 0.96 11.37
CA LYS A 417 19.26 0.02 10.29
C LYS A 417 20.52 -0.52 9.59
N PRO A 418 20.50 -1.78 9.13
CA PRO A 418 21.62 -2.38 8.40
C PRO A 418 21.94 -1.59 7.13
N HIS A 419 23.19 -1.64 6.66
CA HIS A 419 23.65 -0.95 5.44
C HIS A 419 23.46 0.57 5.42
N THR A 420 23.36 1.19 6.60
CA THR A 420 23.36 2.65 6.75
C THR A 420 24.64 3.10 7.47
N PRO A 421 25.10 4.35 7.31
CA PRO A 421 26.18 4.88 8.11
C PRO A 421 25.94 4.77 9.63
N PHE A 422 24.69 4.77 10.07
CA PHE A 422 24.34 4.66 11.49
C PHE A 422 24.09 3.22 11.97
N GLN A 423 24.40 2.19 11.16
CA GLN A 423 24.21 0.80 11.55
C GLN A 423 25.03 0.38 12.80
N TRP A 424 26.10 1.11 13.11
CA TRP A 424 26.97 0.88 14.26
C TRP A 424 26.55 1.61 15.53
N LEU A 425 25.70 2.64 15.42
CA LEU A 425 25.29 3.43 16.57
C LEU A 425 24.40 2.61 17.53
N PRO A 426 24.44 2.90 18.84
CA PRO A 426 23.48 2.34 19.79
C PRO A 426 22.08 2.92 19.53
N MET A 427 21.07 2.21 20.02
CA MET A 427 19.73 2.74 20.21
C MET A 427 19.59 3.22 21.65
N GLU A 428 18.95 4.37 21.85
CA GLU A 428 18.66 4.96 23.16
C GLU A 428 17.75 4.05 24.01
N SER A 429 17.88 4.14 25.33
CA SER A 429 17.07 3.35 26.28
C SER A 429 15.57 3.72 26.25
N GLU A 430 14.72 2.77 26.68
CA GLU A 430 13.27 2.99 26.76
C GLU A 430 12.91 4.21 27.62
N ASP A 431 13.51 4.31 28.81
CA ASP A 431 13.23 5.37 29.77
C ASP A 431 13.58 6.74 29.21
N THR A 432 14.78 6.89 28.64
CA THR A 432 15.23 8.14 28.02
C THR A 432 14.37 8.53 26.81
N LEU A 433 13.96 7.57 25.97
CA LEU A 433 13.05 7.85 24.86
C LEU A 433 11.68 8.33 25.36
N ASN A 434 11.13 7.69 26.39
CA ASN A 434 9.87 8.09 27.01
C ASN A 434 9.96 9.48 27.64
N GLU A 435 11.06 9.80 28.32
CA GLU A 435 11.35 11.13 28.87
C GLU A 435 11.38 12.20 27.76
N LYS A 436 12.10 11.94 26.66
CA LYS A 436 12.16 12.84 25.49
C LYS A 436 10.77 13.06 24.86
N ILE A 437 9.95 12.01 24.75
CA ILE A 437 8.56 12.13 24.26
C ILE A 437 7.71 12.98 25.21
N LEU A 438 7.83 12.77 26.52
CA LEU A 438 7.11 13.54 27.54
C LEU A 438 7.53 15.01 27.53
N MET A 439 8.82 15.28 27.35
CA MET A 439 9.37 16.63 27.20
C MET A 439 8.75 17.35 26.00
N ILE A 440 8.71 16.73 24.81
CA ILE A 440 8.05 17.31 23.63
C ILE A 440 6.58 17.62 23.91
N LYS A 441 5.84 16.68 24.53
CA LYS A 441 4.43 16.88 24.89
C LYS A 441 4.24 18.03 25.87
N LYS A 442 5.14 18.18 26.85
CA LYS A 442 5.12 19.27 27.84
C LYS A 442 5.42 20.61 27.17
N THR A 443 6.45 20.68 26.34
CA THR A 443 6.87 21.87 25.59
C THR A 443 5.77 22.39 24.64
N LEU A 444 4.97 21.48 24.08
CA LEU A 444 3.90 21.81 23.13
C LEU A 444 2.48 21.79 23.75
N LYS A 445 2.37 21.67 25.08
CA LYS A 445 1.07 21.67 25.78
C LYS A 445 0.33 22.99 25.57
N GLY A 446 -0.97 22.93 25.27
CA GLY A 446 -1.82 24.11 25.07
C GLY A 446 -1.62 24.84 23.73
N ARG A 447 -0.78 24.30 22.85
CA ARG A 447 -0.49 24.84 21.51
C ARG A 447 -1.38 24.19 20.44
N ARG A 448 -1.40 24.74 19.22
CA ARG A 448 -2.17 24.20 18.08
C ARG A 448 -1.43 23.02 17.41
N VAL A 449 -0.93 22.10 18.23
CA VAL A 449 -0.11 20.97 17.78
C VAL A 449 -0.66 19.66 18.33
N LYS A 450 -1.03 18.75 17.44
CA LYS A 450 -1.36 17.37 17.79
C LYS A 450 -0.11 16.51 17.69
N VAL A 451 0.43 16.13 18.85
CA VAL A 451 1.59 15.21 18.93
C VAL A 451 1.09 13.76 18.87
N ARG A 452 1.63 13.00 17.93
CA ARG A 452 1.53 11.53 17.85
C ARG A 452 2.93 10.97 17.97
N TYR A 453 3.11 9.84 18.64
CA TYR A 453 4.42 9.23 18.79
C TYR A 453 4.34 7.73 18.56
N ARG A 454 5.43 7.15 18.08
CA ARG A 454 5.65 5.71 18.09
C ARG A 454 6.12 5.27 19.48
N ASP A 455 5.55 4.17 19.94
CA ASP A 455 5.89 3.58 21.23
C ASP A 455 7.35 3.10 21.27
N ALA A 456 8.02 3.31 22.41
CA ALA A 456 9.44 3.03 22.58
C ALA A 456 9.74 1.52 22.51
N LYS A 457 8.93 0.69 23.20
CA LYS A 457 9.08 -0.78 23.17
C LYS A 457 8.95 -1.34 21.77
N THR A 458 7.95 -0.88 21.02
CA THR A 458 7.77 -1.25 19.61
C THR A 458 9.04 -0.96 18.81
N SER A 459 9.60 0.25 18.98
CA SER A 459 10.82 0.68 18.28
C SER A 459 12.06 -0.14 18.67
N MET A 460 12.16 -0.54 19.93
CA MET A 460 13.25 -1.40 20.40
C MET A 460 13.17 -2.79 19.77
N ILE A 461 11.99 -3.40 19.71
CA ILE A 461 11.81 -4.70 19.02
C ILE A 461 12.13 -4.57 17.53
N GLU A 462 11.70 -3.49 16.87
CA GLU A 462 12.08 -3.20 15.48
C GLU A 462 13.60 -3.11 15.30
N ALA A 463 14.32 -2.49 16.25
CA ALA A 463 15.78 -2.39 16.21
C ALA A 463 16.47 -3.74 16.45
N ILE A 464 15.97 -4.53 17.39
CA ILE A 464 16.47 -5.87 17.70
C ILE A 464 16.33 -6.77 16.47
N VAL A 465 15.14 -6.84 15.90
CA VAL A 465 14.87 -7.68 14.72
C VAL A 465 15.67 -7.19 13.51
N SER A 466 15.72 -5.87 13.27
CA SER A 466 16.44 -5.31 12.12
C SER A 466 17.95 -5.54 12.18
N ARG A 467 18.54 -5.57 13.39
CA ARG A 467 19.97 -5.84 13.62
C ARG A 467 20.27 -7.25 14.14
N GLY A 468 19.28 -8.14 14.06
CA GLY A 468 19.36 -9.48 14.60
C GLY A 468 20.28 -10.41 13.81
N ASP A 469 20.52 -11.57 14.40
CA ASP A 469 21.24 -12.69 13.81
C ASP A 469 20.38 -13.97 13.89
N GLU A 470 20.95 -15.12 13.51
CA GLU A 470 20.25 -16.40 13.41
C GLU A 470 19.74 -16.93 14.76
N ARG A 471 20.24 -16.39 15.90
CA ARG A 471 19.75 -16.74 17.23
C ARG A 471 18.31 -16.27 17.45
N LEU A 472 17.82 -15.30 16.68
CA LEU A 472 16.43 -14.83 16.79
C LEU A 472 15.42 -15.73 16.09
N ALA A 473 15.84 -16.69 15.25
CA ALA A 473 14.87 -17.54 14.55
C ALA A 473 13.93 -18.31 15.51
N PRO A 474 14.42 -18.99 16.58
CA PRO A 474 13.56 -19.64 17.57
C PRO A 474 12.62 -18.69 18.32
N MET A 475 12.93 -17.39 18.41
CA MET A 475 12.03 -16.40 19.02
C MET A 475 10.72 -16.30 18.25
N PHE A 476 10.77 -16.29 16.91
CA PHE A 476 9.56 -16.18 16.10
C PHE A 476 8.69 -17.43 16.18
N GLU A 477 9.31 -18.61 16.32
CA GLU A 477 8.61 -19.88 16.57
C GLU A 477 7.91 -19.83 17.94
N PHE A 478 8.61 -19.40 18.99
CA PHE A 478 8.03 -19.19 20.32
C PHE A 478 6.85 -18.20 20.30
N LEU A 479 6.98 -17.08 19.58
CA LEU A 479 5.90 -16.10 19.46
C LEU A 479 4.68 -16.72 18.78
N LEU A 480 4.87 -17.51 17.72
CA LEU A 480 3.79 -18.23 17.05
C LEU A 480 3.11 -19.23 18.00
N GLU A 481 3.88 -20.00 18.78
CA GLU A 481 3.35 -20.95 19.78
C GLU A 481 2.47 -20.26 20.83
N LYS A 482 2.75 -18.99 21.14
CA LYS A 482 1.94 -18.14 22.02
C LYS A 482 0.77 -17.45 21.31
N ASP A 483 0.51 -17.81 20.06
CA ASP A 483 -0.51 -17.23 19.17
C ASP A 483 -0.25 -15.77 18.76
N CYS A 484 1.02 -15.33 18.66
CA CYS A 484 1.34 -14.00 18.15
C CYS A 484 1.17 -13.94 16.64
N LYS A 485 0.42 -12.94 16.20
CA LYS A 485 0.19 -12.59 14.81
C LYS A 485 -0.32 -11.16 14.72
N LEU A 486 -0.19 -10.56 13.54
CA LEU A 486 -0.64 -9.21 13.22
C LEU A 486 0.00 -8.14 14.11
N GLU A 487 1.25 -8.33 14.53
CA GLU A 487 1.95 -7.46 15.50
C GLU A 487 2.20 -6.02 15.00
N ALA A 488 2.03 -5.75 13.70
CA ALA A 488 1.99 -4.39 13.20
C ALA A 488 0.77 -3.58 13.71
N TRP A 489 -0.28 -4.28 14.17
CA TRP A 489 -1.48 -3.72 14.76
C TRP A 489 -1.31 -3.61 16.27
N ARG A 490 -1.52 -2.41 16.81
CA ARG A 490 -1.24 -2.10 18.21
C ARG A 490 -1.99 -3.03 19.17
N GLU A 491 -3.20 -3.42 18.81
CA GLU A 491 -4.05 -4.35 19.57
C GLU A 491 -3.52 -5.79 19.62
N SER A 492 -2.57 -6.15 18.76
CA SER A 492 -2.01 -7.50 18.67
C SER A 492 -0.54 -7.59 19.08
N PHE A 493 0.12 -6.44 19.29
CA PHE A 493 1.53 -6.41 19.71
C PHE A 493 1.68 -6.74 21.20
N ARG A 494 2.53 -7.74 21.52
CA ARG A 494 2.77 -8.27 22.87
C ARG A 494 4.25 -8.22 23.22
N PRO A 495 4.81 -7.04 23.56
CA PRO A 495 6.24 -6.86 23.82
C PRO A 495 6.76 -7.71 24.99
N GLU A 496 5.91 -8.02 25.98
CA GLU A 496 6.24 -8.86 27.13
C GLU A 496 6.72 -10.26 26.75
N LEU A 497 6.24 -10.82 25.63
CA LEU A 497 6.67 -12.15 25.17
C LEU A 497 8.09 -12.14 24.60
N TYR A 498 8.56 -11.00 24.08
CA TYR A 498 9.95 -10.87 23.67
C TYR A 498 10.85 -10.92 24.91
N THR A 499 10.51 -10.16 25.95
CA THR A 499 11.24 -10.20 27.23
C THR A 499 11.29 -11.61 27.82
N GLU A 500 10.14 -12.31 27.88
CA GLU A 500 10.06 -13.70 28.34
C GLU A 500 11.02 -14.62 27.56
N TRP A 501 11.06 -14.51 26.23
CA TRP A 501 11.95 -15.32 25.40
C TRP A 501 13.42 -15.03 25.65
N PHE A 502 13.80 -13.76 25.70
CA PHE A 502 15.19 -13.35 25.95
C PHE A 502 15.69 -13.81 27.33
N GLU A 503 14.84 -13.70 28.36
CA GLU A 503 15.14 -14.19 29.71
C GLU A 503 15.32 -15.71 29.74
N LYS A 504 14.43 -16.45 29.07
CA LYS A 504 14.48 -17.91 28.97
C LYS A 504 15.76 -18.41 28.29
N GLU A 505 16.18 -17.76 27.21
CA GLU A 505 17.39 -18.13 26.46
C GLU A 505 18.69 -17.58 27.08
N GLY A 506 18.60 -16.75 28.14
CA GLY A 506 19.75 -16.12 28.77
C GLY A 506 20.47 -15.12 27.85
N ILE A 507 19.76 -14.53 26.89
CA ILE A 507 20.31 -13.55 25.94
C ILE A 507 19.89 -12.15 26.38
N ALA A 508 20.85 -11.23 26.52
CA ALA A 508 20.52 -9.86 26.87
C ALA A 508 19.99 -9.09 25.65
N MET A 509 18.77 -8.56 25.72
CA MET A 509 18.21 -7.68 24.67
C MET A 509 19.14 -6.50 24.34
N GLY A 510 19.83 -5.98 25.36
CA GLY A 510 20.80 -4.90 25.23
C GLY A 510 21.95 -5.21 24.25
N GLU A 511 22.29 -6.48 24.02
CA GLU A 511 23.32 -6.88 23.04
C GLU A 511 22.98 -6.41 21.62
N TYR A 512 21.70 -6.48 21.24
CA TYR A 512 21.23 -6.04 19.93
C TYR A 512 20.99 -4.54 19.85
N LEU A 513 20.82 -3.88 21.01
CA LEU A 513 20.58 -2.44 21.10
C LEU A 513 21.86 -1.61 21.19
N ALA A 514 22.94 -2.20 21.71
CA ALA A 514 24.22 -1.57 21.91
C ALA A 514 24.93 -1.11 20.62
N GLU A 515 26.00 -0.33 20.82
CA GLU A 515 26.93 0.04 19.78
C GLU A 515 27.61 -1.21 19.19
N LYS A 516 27.81 -1.23 17.87
CA LYS A 516 28.50 -2.32 17.17
C LYS A 516 29.87 -1.85 16.68
N SER A 517 30.88 -2.71 16.80
CA SER A 517 32.24 -2.38 16.35
C SER A 517 32.33 -2.32 14.82
N ILE A 518 32.93 -1.24 14.29
CA ILE A 518 33.26 -1.10 12.86
C ILE A 518 34.24 -2.18 12.34
N LYS A 519 35.02 -2.79 13.25
CA LYS A 519 36.05 -3.79 12.92
C LYS A 519 35.51 -5.21 12.84
N LYS A 520 34.37 -5.50 13.48
CA LYS A 520 33.76 -6.83 13.46
C LYS A 520 32.85 -6.97 12.23
N ALA A 521 32.72 -8.21 11.75
CA ALA A 521 31.73 -8.52 10.73
C ALA A 521 30.32 -8.41 11.34
N LEU A 522 29.40 -7.81 10.60
CA LEU A 522 27.98 -7.74 10.96
C LEU A 522 27.20 -8.91 10.34
N PRO A 523 26.08 -9.34 10.94
CA PRO A 523 25.28 -10.47 10.43
C PRO A 523 24.86 -10.32 8.96
N TRP A 524 24.75 -9.09 8.45
CA TRP A 524 24.34 -8.78 7.08
C TRP A 524 25.50 -8.40 6.14
N ASP A 525 26.77 -8.47 6.58
CA ASP A 525 27.94 -8.05 5.77
C ASP A 525 28.13 -8.92 4.49
N PHE A 526 27.49 -10.07 4.41
CA PHE A 526 27.49 -10.92 3.21
C PHE A 526 26.62 -10.36 2.07
N ILE A 527 25.73 -9.41 2.35
CA ILE A 527 24.91 -8.73 1.35
C ILE A 527 25.69 -7.54 0.78
N ASP A 528 26.02 -7.61 -0.50
CA ASP A 528 26.65 -6.52 -1.24
C ASP A 528 25.58 -5.57 -1.80
N THR A 529 25.41 -4.41 -1.18
CA THR A 529 24.46 -3.38 -1.64
C THR A 529 24.99 -2.52 -2.78
N GLY A 530 26.29 -2.62 -3.09
CA GLY A 530 27.04 -1.73 -3.98
C GLY A 530 27.62 -0.49 -3.30
N VAL A 531 27.30 -0.24 -2.02
CA VAL A 531 27.87 0.87 -1.24
C VAL A 531 29.10 0.38 -0.47
N ASP A 532 30.21 1.10 -0.59
CA ASP A 532 31.45 0.70 0.06
C ASP A 532 31.37 0.86 1.59
N LYS A 533 31.83 -0.15 2.34
CA LYS A 533 31.90 -0.09 3.81
C LYS A 533 32.75 1.09 4.29
N SER A 534 33.82 1.42 3.58
CA SER A 534 34.67 2.59 3.87
C SER A 534 33.91 3.91 3.72
N PHE A 535 33.00 4.02 2.75
CA PHE A 535 32.14 5.19 2.61
C PHE A 535 31.18 5.31 3.80
N LEU A 536 30.54 4.22 4.21
CA LEU A 536 29.64 4.22 5.38
C LEU A 536 30.38 4.64 6.67
N VAL A 537 31.62 4.17 6.86
CA VAL A 537 32.47 4.57 8.00
C VAL A 537 32.86 6.04 7.90
N SER A 538 33.21 6.55 6.72
CA SER A 538 33.50 7.98 6.52
C SER A 538 32.28 8.85 6.81
N GLU A 539 31.08 8.42 6.46
CA GLU A 539 29.85 9.16 6.76
C GLU A 539 29.54 9.17 8.27
N LEU A 540 29.88 8.11 8.99
CA LEU A 540 29.78 8.08 10.46
C LEU A 540 30.74 9.09 11.10
N ASP A 541 32.00 9.12 10.66
CA ASP A 541 33.01 10.10 11.14
C ASP A 541 32.57 11.55 10.86
N ARG A 542 32.03 11.83 9.67
CA ARG A 542 31.45 13.15 9.36
C ARG A 542 30.27 13.48 10.27
N ALA A 543 29.42 12.50 10.60
CA ALA A 543 28.31 12.72 11.52
C ALA A 543 28.78 13.07 12.93
N GLU A 544 29.86 12.46 13.41
CA GLU A 544 30.49 12.78 14.70
C GLU A 544 31.06 14.20 14.73
N LYS A 545 31.58 14.69 13.60
CA LYS A 545 32.10 16.05 13.43
C LYS A 545 31.01 17.10 13.13
N GLY A 546 29.79 16.66 12.83
CA GLY A 546 28.70 17.55 12.38
C GLY A 546 28.89 18.08 10.96
N GLU A 547 29.71 17.40 10.16
CA GLU A 547 29.98 17.75 8.77
C GLU A 547 28.88 17.22 7.84
N GLN A 548 28.54 18.01 6.84
CA GLN A 548 27.58 17.63 5.81
C GLN A 548 28.26 16.92 4.64
N THR A 549 27.47 16.11 3.95
CA THR A 549 27.84 15.47 2.68
C THR A 549 26.84 15.88 1.63
N ARG A 550 27.32 16.37 0.48
CA ARG A 550 26.48 16.78 -0.64
C ARG A 550 25.57 15.65 -1.13
N ASP A 551 24.37 16.02 -1.58
CA ASP A 551 23.44 15.07 -2.20
C ASP A 551 23.88 14.71 -3.64
N CYS A 552 23.29 13.65 -4.18
CA CYS A 552 23.61 13.17 -5.52
C CYS A 552 23.20 14.14 -6.65
N TYR A 553 22.34 15.14 -6.38
CA TYR A 553 21.89 16.13 -7.35
C TYR A 553 22.89 17.30 -7.49
N SER A 554 23.60 17.61 -6.40
CA SER A 554 24.63 18.66 -6.34
C SER A 554 26.05 18.12 -6.57
N GLY A 555 26.26 16.80 -6.46
CA GLY A 555 27.49 16.15 -6.93
C GLY A 555 27.70 14.74 -6.39
N CYS A 556 28.65 14.01 -6.98
CA CYS A 556 28.95 12.64 -6.53
C CYS A 556 29.78 12.63 -5.24
N ALA A 557 29.32 11.87 -4.23
CA ALA A 557 30.07 11.61 -2.99
C ALA A 557 30.93 10.33 -3.04
N ILE A 558 31.00 9.66 -4.20
CA ILE A 558 31.85 8.48 -4.44
C ILE A 558 31.55 7.34 -3.45
N CYS A 559 30.27 6.95 -3.37
CA CYS A 559 29.81 5.91 -2.45
C CYS A 559 30.04 4.45 -2.91
N GLY A 560 30.64 4.23 -4.08
CA GLY A 560 30.89 2.90 -4.65
C GLY A 560 29.89 2.41 -5.70
N MET A 561 28.71 3.04 -5.80
CA MET A 561 27.60 2.60 -6.69
C MET A 561 27.90 2.64 -8.22
N LYS A 562 29.03 3.21 -8.67
CA LYS A 562 29.43 3.34 -10.08
C LYS A 562 28.30 3.83 -11.01
N CYS A 563 27.60 4.88 -10.61
CA CYS A 563 26.50 5.45 -11.38
C CYS A 563 26.97 5.93 -12.77
N LYS A 564 26.23 5.55 -13.83
CA LYS A 564 26.59 5.86 -15.23
C LYS A 564 26.35 7.32 -15.63
N THR A 565 25.37 7.98 -15.00
CA THR A 565 24.95 9.34 -15.36
C THR A 565 24.92 10.22 -14.11
N PRO A 566 25.49 11.43 -14.12
CA PRO A 566 25.25 12.42 -13.08
C PRO A 566 23.74 12.70 -13.00
N LEU A 567 23.17 12.73 -11.80
CA LEU A 567 21.80 13.18 -11.64
C LEU A 567 21.76 14.65 -12.05
N GLN A 568 20.88 15.00 -12.98
CA GLN A 568 20.65 16.39 -13.31
C GLN A 568 19.92 17.04 -12.15
N SER A 569 20.47 18.10 -11.58
CA SER A 569 19.68 18.97 -10.73
C SER A 569 18.64 19.68 -11.59
N ARG A 570 17.43 19.90 -11.06
CA ARG A 570 16.38 20.71 -11.72
C ARG A 570 16.88 22.10 -12.16
N GLY A 571 17.98 22.61 -11.56
CA GLY A 571 18.63 23.86 -11.95
C GLY A 571 19.62 23.77 -13.13
N ALA A 572 20.13 22.59 -13.50
CA ALA A 572 21.14 22.45 -14.56
C ALA A 572 20.54 22.39 -15.98
N ALA A 573 19.28 21.95 -16.11
CA ALA A 573 18.62 21.78 -17.42
C ALA A 573 18.35 23.10 -18.17
N ILE A 574 18.40 24.26 -17.49
CA ILE A 574 18.08 25.58 -18.08
C ILE A 574 19.35 26.32 -18.55
N ALA A 575 20.53 25.97 -18.05
CA ALA A 575 21.77 26.67 -18.42
C ALA A 575 22.21 26.44 -19.88
N ILE A 576 21.62 25.47 -20.59
CA ILE A 576 21.98 25.12 -21.97
C ILE A 576 21.02 25.78 -23.00
N GLN A 577 19.94 26.43 -22.55
CA GLN A 577 19.00 27.16 -23.44
C GLN A 577 19.02 28.69 -23.27
N SER A 578 20.08 29.26 -22.69
CA SER A 578 20.25 30.71 -22.61
C SER A 578 20.93 31.34 -23.84
N SER A 579 20.72 30.78 -25.04
CA SER A 579 21.06 31.46 -26.29
C SER A 579 19.84 31.61 -27.19
N ALA A 580 19.27 32.81 -27.13
CA ALA A 580 18.45 33.47 -28.15
C ALA A 580 17.09 32.84 -28.52
N ALA A 581 16.05 33.25 -27.79
CA ALA A 581 14.89 33.94 -28.36
C ALA A 581 14.10 34.61 -27.21
N GLU A 582 14.13 35.93 -27.14
CA GLU A 582 13.25 36.72 -26.28
C GLU A 582 11.80 36.60 -26.79
N SER A 583 11.11 35.51 -26.48
CA SER A 583 9.65 35.52 -26.46
C SER A 583 9.23 35.88 -25.04
N LYS A 584 8.75 37.11 -24.85
CA LYS A 584 8.00 37.50 -23.64
C LYS A 584 6.96 36.40 -23.38
N PRO A 585 6.87 35.85 -22.15
CA PRO A 585 5.72 35.03 -21.79
C PRO A 585 4.48 35.90 -21.98
N GLU A 586 3.54 35.45 -22.81
CA GLU A 586 2.22 36.05 -22.81
C GLU A 586 1.69 36.01 -21.36
N PRO A 587 1.08 37.10 -20.88
CA PRO A 587 0.49 37.08 -19.55
C PRO A 587 -0.50 35.92 -19.50
N PHE A 588 -0.29 35.02 -18.53
CA PHE A 588 -1.29 34.03 -18.17
C PHE A 588 -2.64 34.76 -18.05
N PRO A 589 -3.74 34.16 -18.56
CA PRO A 589 -5.06 34.74 -18.38
C PRO A 589 -5.21 35.14 -16.92
N SER A 590 -5.50 36.43 -16.68
CA SER A 590 -5.94 36.95 -15.40
C SER A 590 -6.87 35.94 -14.76
N GLU A 591 -6.71 35.72 -13.44
CA GLU A 591 -7.52 34.86 -12.56
C GLU A 591 -8.62 34.07 -13.30
N PRO A 592 -8.74 32.74 -13.15
CA PRO A 592 -10.06 32.17 -13.24
C PRO A 592 -10.85 32.86 -12.12
N GLN A 593 -11.50 33.99 -12.45
CA GLN A 593 -12.66 34.50 -11.76
C GLN A 593 -13.43 33.24 -11.51
N ALA A 594 -13.61 32.91 -10.23
CA ALA A 594 -14.47 31.83 -9.84
C ALA A 594 -15.78 32.13 -10.56
N GLN A 595 -16.00 31.48 -11.70
CA GLN A 595 -17.29 31.46 -12.32
C GLN A 595 -18.12 30.85 -11.21
N GLN A 596 -18.91 31.70 -10.55
CA GLN A 596 -20.22 31.32 -10.12
C GLN A 596 -20.89 30.80 -11.39
N THR A 597 -20.58 29.56 -11.78
CA THR A 597 -21.53 28.77 -12.51
C THR A 597 -22.68 28.66 -11.53
N SER A 598 -23.67 29.54 -11.69
CA SER A 598 -25.06 29.18 -11.50
C SER A 598 -25.25 27.88 -12.28
N SER A 599 -24.91 26.75 -11.64
CA SER A 599 -24.78 25.49 -12.35
C SER A 599 -26.18 25.18 -12.85
N ALA A 600 -26.38 25.19 -14.16
CA ALA A 600 -27.58 24.63 -14.74
C ALA A 600 -27.81 23.23 -14.09
N PRO A 601 -29.07 22.87 -13.82
CA PRO A 601 -29.37 21.61 -13.16
C PRO A 601 -28.70 20.47 -13.93
N GLY A 602 -27.89 19.67 -13.23
CA GLY A 602 -27.29 18.49 -13.83
C GLY A 602 -28.38 17.50 -14.23
N VAL A 603 -28.06 16.55 -15.11
CA VAL A 603 -29.01 15.51 -15.47
C VAL A 603 -28.92 14.39 -14.44
N LYS A 604 -30.06 14.01 -13.87
CA LYS A 604 -30.15 12.85 -12.98
C LYS A 604 -30.37 11.58 -13.78
N TYR A 605 -29.57 10.56 -13.48
CA TYR A 605 -29.75 9.21 -14.01
C TYR A 605 -29.82 8.23 -12.85
N THR A 606 -30.77 7.31 -12.91
CA THR A 606 -30.94 6.23 -11.95
C THR A 606 -30.65 4.90 -12.63
N PHE A 607 -29.69 4.16 -12.13
CA PHE A 607 -29.27 2.84 -12.60
C PHE A 607 -29.87 1.75 -11.74
N ARG A 608 -30.40 0.70 -12.35
CA ARG A 608 -30.75 -0.53 -11.63
C ARG A 608 -29.60 -1.52 -11.72
N TYR A 609 -29.18 -2.04 -10.58
CA TYR A 609 -28.08 -3.00 -10.49
C TYR A 609 -28.43 -4.15 -9.54
N GLY A 610 -27.69 -5.24 -9.67
CA GLY A 610 -27.78 -6.41 -8.82
C GLY A 610 -26.43 -6.81 -8.24
N LYS A 611 -26.50 -7.59 -7.16
CA LYS A 611 -25.38 -8.14 -6.42
C LYS A 611 -25.63 -9.62 -6.13
N PHE A 612 -24.79 -10.48 -6.67
CA PHE A 612 -24.98 -11.93 -6.75
C PHE A 612 -23.73 -12.68 -6.32
N GLY A 613 -23.93 -13.93 -5.90
CA GLY A 613 -22.83 -14.81 -5.52
C GLY A 613 -21.91 -14.15 -4.49
N ASP A 614 -20.60 -14.21 -4.71
CA ASP A 614 -19.62 -13.74 -3.72
C ASP A 614 -19.64 -12.21 -3.53
N ALA A 615 -20.21 -11.46 -4.50
CA ALA A 615 -20.40 -10.01 -4.36
C ALA A 615 -21.36 -9.67 -3.21
N ARG A 616 -22.22 -10.60 -2.76
CA ARG A 616 -23.10 -10.39 -1.60
C ARG A 616 -22.36 -9.96 -0.33
N TYR A 617 -21.07 -10.25 -0.23
CA TYR A 617 -20.23 -9.88 0.90
C TYR A 617 -19.71 -8.43 0.86
N ILE A 618 -19.80 -7.74 -0.30
CA ILE A 618 -19.35 -6.35 -0.45
C ILE A 618 -20.29 -5.40 0.31
N GLY A 619 -19.71 -4.50 1.11
CA GLY A 619 -20.45 -3.51 1.89
C GLY A 619 -21.11 -2.44 1.02
N HIS A 620 -22.06 -1.69 1.59
CA HIS A 620 -22.79 -0.65 0.87
C HIS A 620 -21.87 0.47 0.36
N LEU A 621 -20.96 0.98 1.20
CA LEU A 621 -20.01 2.02 0.81
C LEU A 621 -19.01 1.55 -0.25
N ASP A 622 -18.51 0.32 -0.14
CA ASP A 622 -17.62 -0.27 -1.13
C ASP A 622 -18.32 -0.44 -2.48
N THR A 623 -19.59 -0.88 -2.47
CA THR A 623 -20.43 -0.99 -3.68
C THR A 623 -20.59 0.38 -4.36
N MET A 624 -20.84 1.43 -3.58
CA MET A 624 -20.93 2.80 -4.09
C MET A 624 -19.65 3.23 -4.80
N ASN A 625 -18.50 3.01 -4.16
CA ASN A 625 -17.20 3.39 -4.71
C ASN A 625 -16.85 2.59 -5.99
N ILE A 626 -17.17 1.30 -6.03
CA ILE A 626 -16.97 0.44 -7.21
C ILE A 626 -17.79 0.95 -8.39
N LEU A 627 -19.08 1.24 -8.18
CA LEU A 627 -19.96 1.75 -9.24
C LEU A 627 -19.50 3.14 -9.73
N LEU A 628 -19.08 4.03 -8.82
CA LEU A 628 -18.51 5.33 -9.18
C LEU A 628 -17.26 5.20 -10.06
N ARG A 629 -16.36 4.28 -9.73
CA ARG A 629 -15.14 4.05 -10.50
C ARG A 629 -15.45 3.54 -11.89
N ALA A 630 -16.36 2.57 -12.01
CA ALA A 630 -16.79 2.05 -13.30
C ALA A 630 -17.43 3.13 -14.20
N LEU A 631 -18.14 4.10 -13.63
CA LEU A 631 -18.66 5.25 -14.37
C LEU A 631 -17.52 6.21 -14.80
N ARG A 632 -16.58 6.51 -13.91
CA ARG A 632 -15.45 7.41 -14.18
C ARG A 632 -14.48 6.89 -15.23
N SER A 633 -14.20 5.59 -15.25
CA SER A 633 -13.37 4.95 -16.27
C SER A 633 -13.94 5.09 -17.69
N LEU A 634 -15.24 5.38 -17.81
CA LEU A 634 -15.92 5.66 -19.09
C LEU A 634 -16.03 7.15 -19.41
N GLY A 635 -15.35 8.01 -18.64
CA GLY A 635 -15.40 9.47 -18.83
C GLY A 635 -16.70 10.14 -18.35
N ILE A 636 -17.54 9.44 -17.58
CA ILE A 636 -18.78 10.01 -17.05
C ILE A 636 -18.46 10.93 -15.87
N THR A 637 -18.52 12.23 -16.11
CA THR A 637 -18.27 13.24 -15.07
C THR A 637 -19.49 13.44 -14.18
N ILE A 638 -19.31 13.14 -12.89
CA ILE A 638 -20.35 13.28 -11.86
C ILE A 638 -20.18 14.64 -11.18
N LYS A 639 -21.29 15.36 -11.03
CA LYS A 639 -21.30 16.66 -10.36
C LYS A 639 -20.92 16.49 -8.89
N THR A 640 -20.11 17.40 -8.39
CA THR A 640 -19.66 17.40 -7.00
C THR A 640 -20.28 18.55 -6.20
N HIS A 641 -20.34 18.40 -4.89
CA HIS A 641 -20.69 19.48 -3.96
C HIS A 641 -19.53 19.73 -2.98
N GLY A 642 -19.37 20.98 -2.54
CA GLY A 642 -18.28 21.40 -1.64
C GLY A 642 -17.07 21.98 -2.39
N LYS A 643 -16.54 23.10 -1.88
CA LYS A 643 -15.45 23.87 -2.50
C LYS A 643 -14.06 23.25 -2.32
N TYR A 644 -13.80 22.67 -1.15
CA TYR A 644 -12.47 22.14 -0.77
C TYR A 644 -12.43 20.60 -0.70
N HIS A 645 -13.60 19.96 -0.64
CA HIS A 645 -13.78 18.51 -0.62
C HIS A 645 -14.95 18.16 -1.54
N PRO A 646 -14.72 18.11 -2.86
CA PRO A 646 -15.77 17.82 -3.83
C PRO A 646 -16.30 16.40 -3.61
N MET A 647 -17.52 16.30 -3.10
CA MET A 647 -18.20 15.03 -2.88
C MET A 647 -19.13 14.76 -4.07
N PRO A 648 -19.02 13.59 -4.73
CA PRO A 648 -19.88 13.27 -5.86
C PRO A 648 -21.35 13.25 -5.42
N LYS A 649 -22.24 13.77 -6.25
CA LYS A 649 -23.69 13.67 -6.06
C LYS A 649 -24.16 12.29 -6.49
N ILE A 650 -24.11 11.37 -5.54
CA ILE A 650 -24.50 9.97 -5.67
C ILE A 650 -25.43 9.58 -4.54
N SER A 651 -26.42 8.74 -4.82
CA SER A 651 -27.30 8.14 -3.80
C SER A 651 -27.63 6.71 -4.18
N LEU A 652 -27.58 5.79 -3.23
CA LEU A 652 -28.05 4.42 -3.40
C LEU A 652 -29.44 4.28 -2.76
N SER A 653 -30.19 3.26 -3.20
CA SER A 653 -31.36 2.76 -2.45
C SER A 653 -30.97 2.22 -1.07
N ASP A 654 -31.93 1.62 -0.37
CA ASP A 654 -31.74 1.06 0.97
C ASP A 654 -30.53 0.11 1.03
N ALA A 655 -29.79 0.16 2.14
CA ALA A 655 -28.59 -0.65 2.31
C ALA A 655 -28.93 -2.14 2.37
N LEU A 656 -28.50 -2.90 1.36
CA LEU A 656 -28.61 -4.35 1.34
C LEU A 656 -27.71 -4.97 2.42
N PRO A 657 -28.24 -5.82 3.33
CA PRO A 657 -27.42 -6.49 4.34
C PRO A 657 -26.33 -7.39 3.72
N ILE A 658 -25.19 -7.50 4.41
CA ILE A 658 -24.07 -8.37 4.01
C ILE A 658 -24.54 -9.83 4.01
N GLY A 659 -24.21 -10.57 2.95
CA GLY A 659 -24.64 -11.96 2.77
C GLY A 659 -25.95 -12.13 1.99
N ILE A 660 -26.68 -11.04 1.74
CA ILE A 660 -27.91 -11.05 0.95
C ILE A 660 -27.63 -10.62 -0.49
N GLU A 661 -28.29 -11.29 -1.44
CA GLU A 661 -28.25 -10.97 -2.86
C GLU A 661 -29.42 -10.06 -3.26
N SER A 662 -29.29 -9.34 -4.37
CA SER A 662 -30.37 -8.50 -4.89
C SER A 662 -30.28 -8.35 -6.42
N ASN A 663 -31.41 -8.20 -7.10
CA ASN A 663 -31.46 -7.86 -8.53
C ASN A 663 -32.07 -6.48 -8.84
N CYS A 664 -32.44 -5.73 -7.81
CA CYS A 664 -33.26 -4.53 -7.92
C CYS A 664 -32.76 -3.39 -7.02
N GLU A 665 -31.45 -3.29 -6.80
CA GLU A 665 -30.88 -2.12 -6.16
C GLU A 665 -30.79 -0.95 -7.13
N LEU A 666 -30.89 0.26 -6.61
CA LEU A 666 -30.89 1.48 -7.42
C LEU A 666 -29.74 2.40 -7.02
N LEU A 667 -29.19 3.09 -8.02
CA LEU A 667 -28.11 4.06 -7.89
C LEU A 667 -28.49 5.33 -8.66
N GLU A 668 -28.63 6.47 -8.00
CA GLU A 668 -28.75 7.79 -8.64
C GLU A 668 -27.39 8.47 -8.72
N ILE A 669 -27.12 9.08 -9.89
CA ILE A 669 -26.04 10.05 -10.08
C ILE A 669 -26.60 11.34 -10.69
N GLU A 670 -25.96 12.48 -10.38
CA GLU A 670 -26.18 13.75 -11.10
C GLU A 670 -24.94 14.05 -11.94
N THR A 671 -25.06 14.05 -13.27
CA THR A 671 -23.95 14.33 -14.19
C THR A 671 -23.77 15.84 -14.39
N THR A 672 -22.60 16.24 -14.89
CA THR A 672 -22.41 17.57 -15.47
C THR A 672 -23.27 17.74 -16.72
N VAL A 673 -23.56 19.00 -17.08
CA VAL A 673 -24.35 19.36 -18.27
C VAL A 673 -23.66 18.83 -19.53
N GLY A 674 -24.44 18.29 -20.47
CA GLY A 674 -23.94 17.78 -21.75
C GLY A 674 -23.57 16.29 -21.78
N ILE A 675 -23.53 15.60 -20.63
CA ILE A 675 -23.31 14.15 -20.59
C ILE A 675 -24.62 13.41 -20.89
N LEU A 676 -24.63 12.69 -22.01
CA LEU A 676 -25.69 11.75 -22.38
C LEU A 676 -25.23 10.33 -22.08
N ILE A 677 -26.08 9.55 -21.42
CA ILE A 677 -25.87 8.14 -21.15
C ILE A 677 -26.63 7.36 -22.21
N HIS A 678 -25.95 6.45 -22.89
CA HIS A 678 -26.50 5.61 -23.96
C HIS A 678 -26.67 4.17 -23.47
N GLU A 679 -27.45 3.35 -24.17
CA GLU A 679 -27.64 1.94 -23.80
C GLU A 679 -26.31 1.16 -23.78
N GLU A 680 -25.37 1.50 -24.67
CA GLU A 680 -24.02 0.92 -24.71
C GLU A 680 -23.25 1.16 -23.41
N THR A 681 -23.50 2.28 -22.72
CA THR A 681 -22.87 2.60 -21.44
C THR A 681 -23.13 1.50 -20.39
N VAL A 682 -24.30 0.86 -20.39
CA VAL A 682 -24.59 -0.26 -19.48
C VAL A 682 -23.67 -1.45 -19.78
N ARG A 683 -23.42 -1.74 -21.06
CA ARG A 683 -22.52 -2.82 -21.48
C ARG A 683 -21.09 -2.52 -21.02
N ASP A 684 -20.64 -1.28 -21.18
CA ASP A 684 -19.28 -0.88 -20.84
C ASP A 684 -19.04 -0.80 -19.34
N ILE A 685 -20.01 -0.31 -18.55
CA ILE A 685 -19.94 -0.33 -17.08
C ILE A 685 -19.74 -1.78 -16.61
N ASN A 686 -20.52 -2.72 -17.16
CA ASN A 686 -20.45 -4.12 -16.77
C ASN A 686 -19.11 -4.80 -17.09
N ARG A 687 -18.28 -4.26 -17.98
CA ARG A 687 -16.93 -4.79 -18.23
C ARG A 687 -15.95 -4.51 -17.09
N ILE A 688 -16.22 -3.48 -16.29
CA ILE A 688 -15.32 -2.96 -15.24
C ILE A 688 -15.79 -3.40 -13.84
N LEU A 689 -17.05 -3.85 -13.72
CA LEU A 689 -17.60 -4.29 -12.45
C LEU A 689 -17.03 -5.65 -11.99
N PRO A 690 -16.90 -5.87 -10.67
CA PRO A 690 -16.48 -7.14 -10.12
C PRO A 690 -17.47 -8.24 -10.47
N ARG A 691 -16.98 -9.48 -10.48
CA ARG A 691 -17.83 -10.66 -10.73
C ARG A 691 -18.96 -10.68 -9.69
N GLY A 692 -20.20 -10.71 -10.17
CA GLY A 692 -21.39 -10.74 -9.33
C GLY A 692 -22.06 -9.39 -9.11
N ILE A 693 -21.47 -8.26 -9.57
CA ILE A 693 -22.22 -7.00 -9.69
C ILE A 693 -22.58 -6.80 -11.16
N LYS A 694 -23.83 -6.43 -11.43
CA LYS A 694 -24.30 -6.17 -12.79
C LYS A 694 -25.27 -5.00 -12.81
N VAL A 695 -25.04 -4.02 -13.68
CA VAL A 695 -26.01 -2.98 -14.03
C VAL A 695 -26.90 -3.51 -15.14
N PHE A 696 -28.22 -3.37 -14.98
CA PHE A 696 -29.21 -3.90 -15.91
C PHE A 696 -29.69 -2.84 -16.89
N GLU A 697 -29.98 -1.65 -16.38
CA GLU A 697 -30.55 -0.55 -17.15
C GLU A 697 -30.32 0.78 -16.43
N PHE A 698 -30.62 1.87 -17.12
CA PHE A 698 -30.65 3.20 -16.55
C PHE A 698 -31.92 3.93 -16.99
N ILE A 699 -32.35 4.88 -16.16
CA ILE A 699 -33.51 5.73 -16.40
C ILE A 699 -33.06 7.18 -16.18
N LYS A 700 -33.37 8.05 -17.14
CA LYS A 700 -33.20 9.49 -16.95
C LYS A 700 -34.28 9.99 -15.98
N GLY A 701 -33.87 10.29 -14.75
CA GLY A 701 -34.79 10.63 -13.67
C GLY A 701 -34.18 10.46 -12.29
N SER A 702 -34.93 10.93 -11.29
CA SER A 702 -34.59 10.88 -9.86
C SER A 702 -35.04 9.54 -9.25
N LEU A 703 -34.24 8.97 -8.37
CA LEU A 703 -34.53 7.81 -7.53
C LEU A 703 -35.78 8.00 -6.68
N GLN A 704 -36.10 9.24 -6.30
CA GLN A 704 -37.31 9.57 -5.54
C GLN A 704 -38.61 9.30 -6.32
N ASN A 705 -38.52 9.25 -7.66
CA ASN A 705 -39.67 9.03 -8.53
C ASN A 705 -39.85 7.55 -8.89
N MET A 706 -39.00 6.66 -8.36
CA MET A 706 -39.03 5.23 -8.65
C MET A 706 -39.89 4.48 -7.63
N VAL A 707 -40.79 3.62 -8.11
CA VAL A 707 -41.53 2.67 -7.28
C VAL A 707 -40.56 1.60 -6.77
N LYS A 708 -40.58 1.32 -5.46
CA LYS A 708 -39.66 0.39 -4.79
C LYS A 708 -40.42 -0.77 -4.18
N ASP A 709 -41.11 -1.56 -5.01
CA ASP A 709 -41.79 -2.77 -4.56
C ASP A 709 -40.87 -3.98 -4.72
N TYR A 710 -40.62 -4.69 -3.63
CA TYR A 710 -39.74 -5.87 -3.63
C TYR A 710 -40.17 -6.91 -2.60
N SER A 711 -39.83 -8.16 -2.89
CA SER A 711 -39.90 -9.30 -1.98
C SER A 711 -38.51 -9.85 -1.70
N TYR A 712 -38.38 -10.63 -0.64
CA TYR A 712 -37.24 -11.51 -0.43
C TYR A 712 -37.63 -12.95 -0.75
N LEU A 713 -36.87 -13.58 -1.65
CA LEU A 713 -36.86 -15.02 -1.85
C LEU A 713 -35.87 -15.65 -0.88
N LEU A 714 -36.36 -16.51 0.01
CA LEU A 714 -35.55 -17.23 0.99
C LEU A 714 -35.42 -18.69 0.55
N VAL A 715 -34.19 -19.19 0.52
CA VAL A 715 -33.88 -20.58 0.13
C VAL A 715 -33.44 -21.35 1.36
N SER A 716 -34.09 -22.48 1.62
CA SER A 716 -33.71 -23.41 2.70
C SER A 716 -33.65 -24.85 2.18
N ASP A 717 -32.81 -25.67 2.78
CA ASP A 717 -32.74 -27.13 2.58
C ASP A 717 -33.75 -27.88 3.45
N ARG A 718 -34.25 -27.25 4.51
CA ARG A 718 -35.24 -27.78 5.45
C ARG A 718 -36.53 -26.97 5.44
N THR A 719 -37.61 -27.59 5.91
CA THR A 719 -38.86 -26.87 6.13
C THR A 719 -38.72 -25.95 7.34
N VAL A 720 -39.00 -24.67 7.13
CA VAL A 720 -39.09 -23.67 8.19
C VAL A 720 -40.57 -23.54 8.60
N GLU A 721 -40.86 -23.72 9.89
CA GLU A 721 -42.19 -23.49 10.47
C GLU A 721 -42.39 -21.99 10.67
N ASN A 722 -43.02 -21.33 9.69
CA ASN A 722 -43.31 -19.90 9.75
C ASN A 722 -44.48 -19.56 8.81
N GLU A 723 -45.16 -18.43 9.02
CA GLU A 723 -46.28 -17.92 8.20
C GLU A 723 -45.86 -17.40 6.81
N MET A 724 -44.73 -17.89 6.28
CA MET A 724 -44.19 -17.44 5.00
C MET A 724 -44.81 -18.22 3.85
N TRP A 725 -45.05 -17.55 2.72
CA TRP A 725 -45.56 -18.20 1.51
C TRP A 725 -44.54 -19.20 0.97
N LYS A 726 -44.86 -20.50 1.08
CA LYS A 726 -44.01 -21.61 0.68
C LYS A 726 -44.23 -21.98 -0.80
N LEU A 727 -43.19 -21.81 -1.60
CA LEU A 727 -43.09 -22.29 -2.98
C LEU A 727 -42.18 -23.53 -2.98
N ARG A 728 -42.67 -24.69 -3.41
CA ARG A 728 -41.84 -25.91 -3.45
C ARG A 728 -40.90 -25.86 -4.65
N TYR A 729 -39.59 -25.98 -4.44
CA TYR A 729 -38.58 -25.95 -5.52
C TYR A 729 -37.71 -27.19 -5.49
N ASN A 730 -38.07 -28.18 -6.30
CA ASN A 730 -37.51 -29.52 -6.32
C ASN A 730 -37.65 -30.27 -4.96
N ASN A 731 -37.47 -31.59 -4.96
CA ASN A 731 -37.68 -32.42 -3.76
C ASN A 731 -36.60 -32.25 -2.66
N LYS A 732 -35.69 -31.27 -2.79
CA LYS A 732 -34.55 -31.04 -1.89
C LYS A 732 -34.42 -29.59 -1.40
N LYS A 733 -35.11 -28.60 -1.98
CA LYS A 733 -35.06 -27.20 -1.54
C LYS A 733 -36.44 -26.57 -1.39
N TYR A 734 -36.56 -25.66 -0.44
CA TYR A 734 -37.77 -24.91 -0.15
C TYR A 734 -37.53 -23.44 -0.45
N LEU A 735 -38.42 -22.83 -1.23
CA LEU A 735 -38.45 -21.39 -1.46
C LEU A 735 -39.55 -20.77 -0.61
N TYR A 736 -39.23 -19.66 0.03
CA TYR A 736 -40.19 -18.87 0.79
C TYR A 736 -40.18 -17.44 0.27
N VAL A 737 -41.35 -16.79 0.27
CA VAL A 737 -41.47 -15.36 -0.06
C VAL A 737 -41.75 -14.57 1.21
N TRP A 738 -40.97 -13.52 1.43
CA TRP A 738 -41.11 -12.60 2.56
C TRP A 738 -41.20 -11.15 2.10
N LYS A 739 -42.27 -10.45 2.49
CA LYS A 739 -42.50 -9.02 2.21
C LYS A 739 -42.43 -8.13 3.46
N GLY A 740 -42.00 -8.67 4.61
CA GLY A 740 -41.96 -7.94 5.88
C GLY A 740 -40.62 -7.23 6.16
N LYS A 741 -40.56 -6.52 7.28
CA LYS A 741 -39.30 -6.01 7.87
C LYS A 741 -38.51 -7.15 8.53
N GLY A 742 -37.31 -6.88 9.02
CA GLY A 742 -36.59 -7.84 9.86
C GLY A 742 -35.78 -8.92 9.12
N ILE A 743 -35.37 -8.65 7.88
CA ILE A 743 -34.63 -9.64 7.08
C ILE A 743 -33.23 -9.96 7.67
N LYS A 744 -32.64 -9.02 8.42
CA LYS A 744 -31.34 -9.24 9.08
C LYS A 744 -31.44 -10.28 10.18
N GLU A 745 -32.53 -10.25 10.93
CA GLU A 745 -32.87 -11.18 12.01
C GLU A 745 -33.18 -12.56 11.44
N LEU A 746 -33.94 -12.65 10.34
CA LEU A 746 -34.13 -13.91 9.62
C LEU A 746 -32.80 -14.47 9.08
N TRP A 747 -31.93 -13.60 8.56
CA TRP A 747 -30.62 -14.01 8.09
C TRP A 747 -29.72 -14.51 9.21
N SER A 748 -29.72 -13.86 10.38
CA SER A 748 -28.86 -14.23 11.50
C SER A 748 -29.25 -15.56 12.15
N LYS A 749 -30.54 -15.96 12.09
CA LYS A 749 -31.02 -17.27 12.61
C LYS A 749 -30.41 -18.50 11.91
N GLY A 750 -29.85 -18.34 10.70
CA GLY A 750 -29.21 -19.46 10.01
C GLY A 750 -30.16 -20.51 9.42
N GLU A 751 -31.46 -20.20 9.33
CA GLU A 751 -32.47 -21.11 8.75
C GLU A 751 -32.46 -21.14 7.22
N PHE A 752 -31.88 -20.10 6.59
CA PHE A 752 -31.82 -19.94 5.15
C PHE A 752 -30.35 -19.96 4.67
N GLU A 753 -30.10 -20.69 3.60
CA GLU A 753 -28.79 -20.75 2.94
C GLU A 753 -28.55 -19.54 2.03
N ARG A 754 -29.63 -18.96 1.49
CA ARG A 754 -29.60 -17.86 0.54
C ARG A 754 -30.84 -16.98 0.69
N ILE A 755 -30.64 -15.67 0.61
CA ILE A 755 -31.71 -14.69 0.58
C ILE A 755 -31.47 -13.78 -0.63
N ILE A 756 -32.50 -13.56 -1.45
CA ILE A 756 -32.43 -12.75 -2.66
C ILE A 756 -33.55 -11.72 -2.61
N LYS A 757 -33.20 -10.44 -2.59
CA LYS A 757 -34.15 -9.35 -2.78
C LYS A 757 -34.49 -9.25 -4.27
N THR A 758 -35.77 -9.31 -4.58
CA THR A 758 -36.29 -9.31 -5.94
C THR A 758 -37.40 -8.29 -6.10
N GLU A 759 -37.40 -7.58 -7.21
CA GLU A 759 -38.49 -6.66 -7.54
C GLU A 759 -39.84 -7.39 -7.68
N ASP A 760 -40.87 -6.81 -7.08
CA ASP A 760 -42.26 -7.26 -7.20
C ASP A 760 -42.86 -6.70 -8.50
N ARG A 761 -42.45 -7.28 -9.64
CA ARG A 761 -43.00 -7.11 -11.00
C ARG A 761 -43.78 -5.79 -11.28
N ARG A 762 -43.06 -4.72 -11.66
CA ARG A 762 -43.21 -3.91 -12.90
C ARG A 762 -42.56 -2.51 -12.77
N ILE A 763 -41.60 -2.20 -13.63
CA ILE A 763 -41.26 -0.82 -14.03
C ILE A 763 -41.92 -0.57 -15.40
N HIS A 764 -42.83 0.40 -15.49
CA HIS A 764 -43.52 0.81 -16.73
C HIS A 764 -44.21 -0.31 -17.54
N GLY A 765 -44.82 -1.30 -16.87
CA GLY A 765 -45.66 -2.29 -17.55
C GLY A 765 -44.92 -3.40 -18.31
N ARG A 766 -43.58 -3.45 -18.27
CA ARG A 766 -42.81 -4.57 -18.81
C ARG A 766 -42.52 -5.63 -17.75
N ARG A 767 -42.58 -6.90 -18.15
CA ARG A 767 -42.36 -8.10 -17.32
C ARG A 767 -40.86 -8.41 -17.22
N THR A 768 -40.41 -8.79 -16.02
CA THR A 768 -39.01 -9.03 -15.66
C THR A 768 -38.60 -10.52 -15.73
N ASP A 769 -39.44 -11.40 -16.28
CA ASP A 769 -39.14 -12.82 -16.50
C ASP A 769 -38.63 -13.14 -17.92
N ASN A 770 -37.93 -12.20 -18.57
CA ASN A 770 -37.10 -12.46 -19.75
C ASN A 770 -35.61 -12.47 -19.41
#